data_AF-A0A9D9HVB2-F1
#
_entry.id   AF-A0A9D9HVB2-F1
#
_cell.length_a   1.000
_cell.length_b   1.000
_cell.length_c   1.000
_cell.angle_alpha   90.00
_cell.angle_beta   90.00
_cell.angle_gamma   90.00
#
_symmetry.space_group_name_H-M   'P 1'
#
loop_
_entity.id
_entity.type
_entity.pdbx_description
1 polymer ?
#
loop_
_entity_poly.entity_id
_entity_poly.type
_entity_poly.pdbx_seq_one_letter_code
_entity_poly.pdbx_strand_id
1 'polypeptide(L)'
;MTGKVLYILTALLMVFQLAAQPQSDEVERIINDIYYQLDEEGKDISEYEQLYEELLHYTQQPVNLNHTNRQELQQFYFLSDLQIENLLYHIYQYGPLESIYELRLIDGLEDYDIRNLLPFVYVGEHQEQKELFHPKELYYYGKHQLLLRMDKGLETKEGYRFLPEEDEAQFNSNEGYKGDPFYASIRYQYTFKDKLNIGLRMEKDAGEQFWGDYNKGFDSYGGYVQIDKLKWCKRIIIGDFKANFGNGLVMNTDFGFGKSADVLNTTPRSQGIRKTNSTDEYNFFRGVGGSFQWNRWEANVFYSIRRLDADTTGGYIHSIYTTGLHRTDNEYAKRNTVWQQVMGANLLYRQRSWKVGLSMAATLFNKPIISQPTLYNTDYFSGKHQLTVGTDYQWRIKRFFLFGETALTQQLGWATLNGVKFYPIPELGLVTLQRYYSGKFDSFFAQSFSETSALSNEKGIYIGIEAIPGRFWRIAAYADTYSFPFPKYGINKPSTGFDYLLQAEYTPKTTIKLVSRLKWEEKMTNYTGTQLVVPLDKASARCQFFYQSGHLSFKTSMEGNLAKKGSDDFTFGYQLAQDITYRNENFPLSGNIRLQMFHADTYDNRIYSYENDVLYAFSIPMLTGSGCRYYINLRYDLFQTLTLWLKMAQTIYTDGRETVGTGHEERSGNRKTDFRLLIRYKF
;
A
#
# COMPACT_ATOMS: atom_id res chain seq x y z
N MET A 1 -8.03 -51.30 12.85
CA MET A 1 -7.61 -51.00 11.45
C MET A 1 -7.38 -49.51 11.18
N THR A 2 -7.28 -48.66 12.20
CA THR A 2 -7.19 -47.19 12.09
C THR A 2 -5.76 -46.64 12.09
N GLY A 3 -4.77 -47.40 12.56
CA GLY A 3 -3.35 -46.98 12.54
C GLY A 3 -2.65 -47.14 11.18
N LYS A 4 -3.01 -48.16 10.38
CA LYS A 4 -2.33 -48.43 9.09
C LYS A 4 -2.76 -47.49 7.96
N VAL A 5 -3.95 -46.90 8.03
CA VAL A 5 -4.42 -45.91 7.04
C VAL A 5 -3.70 -44.57 7.20
N LEU A 6 -3.37 -44.18 8.44
CA LEU A 6 -2.62 -42.94 8.72
C LEU A 6 -1.15 -43.03 8.24
N TYR A 7 -0.52 -44.19 8.37
CA TYR A 7 0.84 -44.44 7.86
C TYR A 7 0.88 -44.54 6.34
N ILE A 8 -0.17 -45.04 5.69
CA ILE A 8 -0.26 -45.06 4.22
C ILE A 8 -0.57 -43.66 3.66
N LEU A 9 -1.38 -42.84 4.34
CA LEU A 9 -1.60 -41.43 3.96
C LEU A 9 -0.36 -40.56 4.17
N THR A 10 0.39 -40.76 5.26
CA THR A 10 1.65 -40.04 5.50
C THR A 10 2.80 -40.52 4.60
N ALA A 11 2.80 -41.79 4.18
CA ALA A 11 3.76 -42.31 3.21
C ALA A 11 3.42 -41.91 1.75
N LEU A 12 2.13 -41.76 1.39
CA LEU A 12 1.74 -41.24 0.07
C LEU A 12 1.99 -39.72 -0.07
N LEU A 13 2.04 -38.98 1.04
CA LEU A 13 2.35 -37.54 1.09
C LEU A 13 3.84 -37.20 0.93
N MET A 14 4.75 -38.20 0.94
CA MET A 14 6.20 -37.99 0.89
C MET A 14 6.85 -38.16 -0.50
N VAL A 15 6.11 -38.52 -1.54
CA VAL A 15 6.71 -38.83 -2.86
C VAL A 15 6.03 -38.08 -3.99
N PHE A 16 6.14 -36.75 -4.03
CA PHE A 16 6.03 -35.98 -5.27
C PHE A 16 6.93 -34.75 -5.19
N GLN A 17 8.17 -34.89 -5.68
CA GLN A 17 8.99 -33.75 -6.05
C GLN A 17 8.48 -33.20 -7.37
N LEU A 18 8.05 -31.94 -7.38
CA LEU A 18 7.94 -31.11 -8.59
C LEU A 18 7.97 -29.65 -8.15
N ALA A 19 8.90 -28.91 -8.73
CA ALA A 19 9.21 -27.53 -8.41
C ALA A 19 8.00 -26.62 -8.61
N ALA A 20 7.47 -26.10 -7.50
CA ALA A 20 6.66 -24.89 -7.50
C ALA A 20 7.55 -23.74 -7.04
N GLN A 21 7.68 -22.69 -7.84
CA GLN A 21 8.33 -21.46 -7.38
C GLN A 21 7.49 -20.85 -6.24
N PRO A 22 8.06 -20.60 -5.05
CA PRO A 22 7.36 -19.91 -3.97
C PRO A 22 7.29 -18.40 -4.25
N GLN A 23 6.52 -18.01 -5.29
CA GLN A 23 6.41 -16.63 -5.78
C GLN A 23 5.83 -15.64 -4.76
N SER A 24 4.91 -16.07 -3.87
CA SER A 24 4.33 -15.18 -2.84
C SER A 24 5.35 -14.67 -1.83
N ASP A 25 6.35 -15.50 -1.53
CA ASP A 25 7.30 -15.22 -0.46
C ASP A 25 8.39 -14.24 -0.93
N GLU A 26 8.58 -14.09 -2.25
CA GLU A 26 9.43 -13.06 -2.85
C GLU A 26 8.74 -11.70 -2.83
N VAL A 27 7.43 -11.67 -3.10
CA VAL A 27 6.61 -10.46 -2.95
C VAL A 27 6.63 -9.96 -1.52
N GLU A 28 6.45 -10.84 -0.54
CA GLU A 28 6.55 -10.47 0.88
C GLU A 28 7.89 -9.85 1.24
N ARG A 29 9.01 -10.38 0.70
CA ARG A 29 10.35 -9.81 0.92
C ARG A 29 10.46 -8.41 0.34
N ILE A 30 9.98 -8.20 -0.88
CA ILE A 30 10.05 -6.90 -1.56
C ILE A 30 9.17 -5.88 -0.84
N ILE A 31 7.99 -6.28 -0.39
CA ILE A 31 7.08 -5.42 0.37
C ILE A 31 7.67 -5.08 1.75
N ASN A 32 8.31 -6.04 2.39
CA ASN A 32 9.08 -5.82 3.63
C ASN A 32 10.15 -4.76 3.38
N ASP A 33 10.96 -4.89 2.33
CA ASP A 33 11.99 -3.92 1.95
C ASP A 33 11.40 -2.52 1.69
N ILE A 34 10.31 -2.43 0.91
CA ILE A 34 9.61 -1.17 0.62
C ILE A 34 9.08 -0.53 1.92
N TYR A 35 8.39 -1.30 2.78
CA TYR A 35 7.91 -0.82 4.07
C TYR A 35 9.07 -0.25 4.90
N TYR A 36 10.19 -0.97 4.97
CA TYR A 36 11.34 -0.49 5.72
C TYR A 36 12.00 0.71 5.07
N GLN A 37 11.97 0.87 3.74
CA GLN A 37 12.47 2.05 3.02
C GLN A 37 11.64 3.31 3.27
N LEU A 38 10.32 3.16 3.45
CA LEU A 38 9.41 4.27 3.69
C LEU A 38 9.66 4.91 5.06
N ASP A 39 9.38 6.21 5.11
CA ASP A 39 9.68 7.05 6.26
C ASP A 39 8.43 7.63 6.94
N GLU A 40 7.26 7.34 6.38
CA GLU A 40 5.98 7.81 6.90
C GLU A 40 5.39 6.83 7.91
N GLU A 41 5.40 7.24 9.18
CA GLU A 41 4.60 6.63 10.22
C GLU A 41 3.10 6.91 9.97
N GLY A 42 2.28 5.86 9.97
CA GLY A 42 0.82 6.03 9.95
C GLY A 42 0.16 6.09 8.59
N LYS A 43 0.84 5.66 7.50
CA LYS A 43 0.14 5.30 6.27
C LYS A 43 -0.92 4.23 6.53
N ASP A 44 -2.02 4.32 5.79
CA ASP A 44 -3.09 3.35 5.88
C ASP A 44 -2.59 1.97 5.42
N ILE A 45 -2.94 0.94 6.20
CA ILE A 45 -2.64 -0.47 5.91
C ILE A 45 -3.22 -0.86 4.54
N SER A 46 -4.36 -0.27 4.18
CA SER A 46 -5.03 -0.47 2.88
C SER A 46 -4.12 -0.17 1.69
N GLU A 47 -3.29 0.88 1.75
CA GLU A 47 -2.38 1.23 0.66
C GLU A 47 -1.31 0.14 0.44
N TYR A 48 -0.74 -0.39 1.51
CA TYR A 48 0.25 -1.46 1.41
C TYR A 48 -0.35 -2.78 0.92
N GLU A 49 -1.57 -3.09 1.35
CA GLU A 49 -2.30 -4.26 0.85
C GLU A 49 -2.48 -4.15 -0.68
N GLN A 50 -2.83 -2.97 -1.19
CA GLN A 50 -2.95 -2.74 -2.63
C GLN A 50 -1.62 -2.98 -3.36
N LEU A 51 -0.51 -2.43 -2.85
CA LEU A 51 0.81 -2.66 -3.44
C LEU A 51 1.20 -4.15 -3.45
N TYR A 52 0.89 -4.85 -2.35
CA TYR A 52 1.12 -6.30 -2.23
C TYR A 52 0.34 -7.08 -3.30
N GLU A 53 -0.93 -6.72 -3.52
CA GLU A 53 -1.77 -7.32 -4.55
C GLU A 53 -1.26 -7.06 -5.97
N GLU A 54 -0.80 -5.84 -6.24
CA GLU A 54 -0.23 -5.48 -7.54
C GLU A 54 1.02 -6.31 -7.86
N LEU A 55 1.95 -6.45 -6.91
CA LEU A 55 3.13 -7.28 -7.12
C LEU A 55 2.77 -8.76 -7.29
N LEU A 56 1.83 -9.29 -6.50
CA LEU A 56 1.32 -10.64 -6.68
C LEU A 56 0.75 -10.87 -8.08
N HIS A 57 0.05 -9.88 -8.65
CA HIS A 57 -0.46 -9.98 -10.00
C HIS A 57 0.66 -10.21 -11.03
N TYR A 58 1.77 -9.47 -10.94
CA TYR A 58 2.90 -9.66 -11.87
C TYR A 58 3.67 -10.96 -11.67
N THR A 59 3.58 -11.60 -10.50
CA THR A 59 4.13 -12.97 -10.36
C THR A 59 3.32 -14.00 -11.16
N GLN A 60 2.00 -13.78 -11.27
CA GLN A 60 1.09 -14.66 -12.00
C GLN A 60 1.05 -14.36 -13.50
N GLN A 61 1.27 -13.09 -13.86
CA GLN A 61 1.36 -12.57 -15.22
C GLN A 61 2.64 -11.74 -15.38
N PRO A 62 3.81 -12.40 -15.54
CA PRO A 62 5.06 -11.68 -15.66
C PRO A 62 5.13 -10.87 -16.96
N VAL A 63 5.84 -9.75 -16.90
CA VAL A 63 6.04 -8.82 -18.02
C VAL A 63 7.11 -9.35 -18.96
N ASN A 64 6.83 -9.35 -20.27
CA ASN A 64 7.85 -9.67 -21.26
C ASN A 64 8.75 -8.45 -21.47
N LEU A 65 10.03 -8.55 -21.10
CA LEU A 65 10.97 -7.43 -21.23
C LEU A 65 11.16 -6.99 -22.68
N ASN A 66 11.12 -7.90 -23.65
CA ASN A 66 11.28 -7.58 -25.07
C ASN A 66 10.06 -6.85 -25.66
N HIS A 67 8.92 -6.92 -24.99
CA HIS A 67 7.65 -6.31 -25.41
C HIS A 67 6.99 -5.52 -24.28
N THR A 68 7.80 -4.73 -23.57
CA THR A 68 7.32 -3.87 -22.48
C THR A 68 7.40 -2.38 -22.85
N ASN A 69 6.86 -1.55 -21.98
CA ASN A 69 6.94 -0.10 -22.06
C ASN A 69 7.25 0.50 -20.69
N ARG A 70 7.59 1.79 -20.66
CA ARG A 70 7.91 2.49 -19.42
C ARG A 70 6.81 2.39 -18.35
N GLN A 71 5.52 2.44 -18.74
CA GLN A 71 4.41 2.40 -17.77
C GLN A 71 4.27 1.03 -17.08
N GLU A 72 4.60 -0.05 -17.80
CA GLU A 72 4.67 -1.40 -17.22
C GLU A 72 5.85 -1.53 -16.26
N LEU A 73 7.04 -1.12 -16.67
CA LEU A 73 8.22 -1.15 -15.78
C LEU A 73 8.08 -0.23 -14.56
N GLN A 74 7.33 0.87 -14.69
CA GLN A 74 6.96 1.75 -13.60
C GLN A 74 6.05 1.08 -12.55
N GLN A 75 5.61 -0.15 -12.74
CA GLN A 75 4.90 -0.92 -11.70
C GLN A 75 5.85 -1.49 -10.65
N PHE A 76 7.12 -1.65 -11.00
CA PHE A 76 8.12 -2.22 -10.11
C PHE A 76 8.73 -1.13 -9.25
N TYR A 77 8.12 -0.87 -8.09
CA TYR A 77 8.42 0.27 -7.20
C TYR A 77 9.89 0.36 -6.75
N PHE A 78 10.61 -0.76 -6.79
CA PHE A 78 12.04 -0.86 -6.50
C PHE A 78 12.96 -0.46 -7.67
N LEU A 79 12.45 -0.26 -8.90
CA LEU A 79 13.24 0.22 -10.03
C LEU A 79 13.23 1.75 -10.13
N SER A 80 14.38 2.41 -10.16
CA SER A 80 14.47 3.84 -10.41
C SER A 80 14.11 4.21 -11.87
N ASP A 81 13.71 5.47 -12.09
CA ASP A 81 13.48 5.98 -13.45
C ASP A 81 14.70 5.81 -14.36
N LEU A 82 15.92 5.90 -13.82
CA LEU A 82 17.15 5.70 -14.57
C LEU A 82 17.32 4.24 -14.99
N GLN A 83 17.08 3.29 -14.06
CA GLN A 83 17.15 1.85 -14.34
C GLN A 83 16.14 1.43 -15.41
N ILE A 84 14.89 1.89 -15.31
CA ILE A 84 13.84 1.63 -16.30
C ILE A 84 14.29 2.11 -17.68
N GLU A 85 14.88 3.29 -17.74
CA GLU A 85 15.33 3.88 -19.00
C GLU A 85 16.57 3.18 -19.57
N ASN A 86 17.52 2.80 -18.73
CA ASN A 86 18.70 2.06 -19.17
C ASN A 86 18.30 0.69 -19.73
N LEU A 87 17.31 0.03 -19.13
CA LEU A 87 16.74 -1.22 -19.64
C LEU A 87 16.09 -1.02 -21.02
N LEU A 88 15.20 -0.02 -21.15
CA LEU A 88 14.55 0.28 -22.42
C LEU A 88 15.56 0.71 -23.50
N TYR A 89 16.59 1.47 -23.11
CA TYR A 89 17.65 1.90 -24.02
C TYR A 89 18.51 0.73 -24.49
N HIS A 90 18.86 -0.20 -23.60
CA HIS A 90 19.60 -1.41 -23.95
C HIS A 90 18.87 -2.22 -25.03
N ILE A 91 17.57 -2.48 -24.83
CA ILE A 91 16.74 -3.20 -25.80
C ILE A 91 16.63 -2.44 -27.12
N TYR A 92 16.51 -1.12 -27.07
CA TYR A 92 16.44 -0.28 -28.27
C TYR A 92 17.73 -0.27 -29.08
N GLN A 93 18.91 -0.26 -28.44
CA GLN A 93 20.20 -0.18 -29.11
C GLN A 93 20.73 -1.53 -29.58
N TYR A 94 20.61 -2.56 -28.74
CA TYR A 94 21.23 -3.86 -28.97
C TYR A 94 20.24 -4.92 -29.50
N GLY A 95 18.94 -4.62 -29.49
CA GLY A 95 17.89 -5.55 -29.90
C GLY A 95 17.21 -6.24 -28.72
N PRO A 96 16.28 -7.19 -28.99
CA PRO A 96 15.63 -7.98 -27.94
C PRO A 96 16.68 -8.76 -27.13
N LEU A 97 16.42 -8.90 -25.82
CA LEU A 97 17.21 -9.76 -24.94
C LEU A 97 17.00 -11.21 -25.39
N GLU A 98 18.09 -11.96 -25.56
CA GLU A 98 18.05 -13.40 -25.86
C GLU A 98 17.98 -14.21 -24.55
N SER A 99 18.60 -13.67 -23.49
CA SER A 99 18.61 -14.29 -22.18
C SER A 99 18.30 -13.30 -21.06
N ILE A 100 17.59 -13.78 -20.03
CA ILE A 100 17.35 -13.00 -18.81
C ILE A 100 18.65 -12.57 -18.10
N TYR A 101 19.76 -13.28 -18.33
CA TYR A 101 21.07 -12.94 -17.74
C TYR A 101 21.70 -11.68 -18.34
N GLU A 102 21.24 -11.22 -19.50
CA GLU A 102 21.68 -9.94 -20.09
C GLU A 102 21.26 -8.73 -19.27
N LEU A 103 20.33 -8.88 -18.32
CA LEU A 103 20.00 -7.83 -17.35
C LEU A 103 21.24 -7.30 -16.60
N ARG A 104 22.27 -8.15 -16.43
CA ARG A 104 23.55 -7.76 -15.80
C ARG A 104 24.42 -6.83 -16.64
N LEU A 105 24.11 -6.69 -17.94
CA LEU A 105 24.83 -5.82 -18.87
C LEU A 105 24.22 -4.41 -18.91
N ILE A 106 23.08 -4.20 -18.25
CA ILE A 106 22.37 -2.94 -18.26
C ILE A 106 22.95 -2.05 -17.16
N ASP A 107 23.50 -0.90 -17.55
CA ASP A 107 24.07 0.08 -16.62
C ASP A 107 23.06 0.45 -15.51
N GLY A 108 23.51 0.42 -14.26
CA GLY A 108 22.71 0.80 -13.09
C GLY A 108 21.72 -0.27 -12.58
N LEU A 109 21.61 -1.44 -13.22
CA LEU A 109 20.91 -2.61 -12.66
C LEU A 109 21.91 -3.50 -11.91
N GLU A 110 21.84 -3.49 -10.59
CA GLU A 110 22.69 -4.33 -9.75
C GLU A 110 22.04 -5.70 -9.47
N ASP A 111 22.82 -6.66 -8.93
CA ASP A 111 22.31 -7.98 -8.56
C ASP A 111 21.09 -7.89 -7.61
N TYR A 112 20.99 -6.85 -6.78
CA TYR A 112 19.82 -6.60 -5.92
C TYR A 112 18.57 -6.27 -6.75
N ASP A 113 18.66 -5.32 -7.68
CA ASP A 113 17.56 -4.91 -8.54
C ASP A 113 17.10 -6.06 -9.42
N ILE A 114 18.05 -6.79 -10.00
CA ILE A 114 17.78 -7.95 -10.86
C ILE A 114 17.04 -9.01 -10.05
N ARG A 115 17.50 -9.35 -8.84
CA ARG A 115 16.82 -10.34 -7.98
C ARG A 115 15.40 -9.94 -7.59
N ASN A 116 15.14 -8.64 -7.42
CA ASN A 116 13.80 -8.15 -7.15
C ASN A 116 12.93 -8.12 -8.42
N LEU A 117 13.54 -7.96 -9.60
CA LEU A 117 12.83 -7.91 -10.89
C LEU A 117 12.44 -9.30 -11.42
N LEU A 118 13.33 -10.30 -11.28
CA LEU A 118 13.17 -11.66 -11.81
C LEU A 118 11.80 -12.34 -11.54
N PRO A 119 11.15 -12.18 -10.37
CA PRO A 119 9.86 -12.81 -10.10
C PRO A 119 8.71 -12.32 -10.99
N PHE A 120 8.90 -11.15 -11.62
CA PHE A 120 7.84 -10.42 -12.31
C PHE A 120 8.05 -10.28 -13.81
N VAL A 121 9.16 -10.80 -14.34
CA VAL A 121 9.53 -10.59 -15.73
C VAL A 121 10.01 -11.87 -16.39
N TYR A 122 9.93 -11.91 -17.71
CA TYR A 122 10.55 -12.97 -18.51
C TYR A 122 11.12 -12.41 -19.81
N VAL A 123 12.02 -13.19 -20.42
CA VAL A 123 12.62 -12.93 -21.73
C VAL A 123 12.26 -14.09 -22.65
N GLY A 124 11.76 -13.78 -23.85
CA GLY A 124 11.39 -14.77 -24.85
C GLY A 124 10.54 -14.18 -25.97
N GLU A 125 10.37 -14.94 -27.05
CA GLU A 125 9.52 -14.53 -28.18
C GLU A 125 8.07 -14.29 -27.73
N HIS A 126 7.52 -13.14 -28.10
CA HIS A 126 6.11 -12.88 -27.92
C HIS A 126 5.32 -13.63 -28.98
N GLN A 127 4.68 -14.74 -28.58
CA GLN A 127 3.66 -15.35 -29.43
C GLN A 127 2.45 -14.42 -29.49
N GLU A 128 2.44 -13.55 -30.49
CA GLU A 128 1.33 -12.68 -30.84
C GLU A 128 0.19 -13.55 -31.43
N GLN A 129 -0.48 -14.35 -30.59
CA GLN A 129 -1.61 -15.17 -31.02
C GLN A 129 -2.79 -14.24 -31.32
N LYS A 130 -3.01 -13.99 -32.62
CA LYS A 130 -4.17 -13.32 -33.23
C LYS A 130 -5.49 -14.10 -33.05
N GLU A 131 -5.67 -14.81 -31.95
CA GLU A 131 -6.91 -15.55 -31.71
C GLU A 131 -7.96 -14.64 -31.08
N LEU A 132 -9.11 -14.59 -31.76
CA LEU A 132 -10.38 -14.05 -31.29
C LEU A 132 -10.90 -14.94 -30.15
N PHE A 133 -11.71 -14.36 -29.26
CA PHE A 133 -12.35 -15.06 -28.14
C PHE A 133 -13.19 -16.25 -28.62
N HIS A 134 -12.65 -17.46 -28.63
CA HIS A 134 -13.44 -18.67 -28.82
C HIS A 134 -13.98 -19.15 -27.47
N PRO A 135 -15.32 -19.31 -27.30
CA PRO A 135 -15.94 -19.73 -26.04
C PRO A 135 -15.41 -21.04 -25.48
N LYS A 136 -15.01 -21.97 -26.36
CA LYS A 136 -14.41 -23.25 -25.96
C LYS A 136 -13.03 -23.06 -25.32
N GLU A 137 -12.22 -22.15 -25.85
CA GLU A 137 -10.88 -21.88 -25.31
C GLU A 137 -10.94 -21.18 -23.94
N LEU A 138 -11.93 -20.30 -23.75
CA LEU A 138 -12.19 -19.66 -22.45
C LEU A 138 -12.43 -20.69 -21.34
N TYR A 139 -13.15 -21.78 -21.66
CA TYR A 139 -13.39 -22.85 -20.70
C TYR A 139 -12.16 -23.75 -20.48
N TYR A 140 -11.42 -24.12 -21.53
CA TYR A 140 -10.30 -25.06 -21.43
C TYR A 140 -8.98 -24.47 -20.94
N TYR A 141 -8.70 -23.19 -21.25
CA TYR A 141 -7.43 -22.52 -20.91
C TYR A 141 -7.58 -21.41 -19.87
N GLY A 142 -8.80 -21.21 -19.36
CA GLY A 142 -9.06 -20.32 -18.25
C GLY A 142 -8.42 -20.86 -16.97
N LYS A 143 -7.69 -20.00 -16.25
CA LYS A 143 -7.14 -20.34 -14.94
C LYS A 143 -8.07 -19.81 -13.87
N HIS A 144 -8.54 -20.68 -12.98
CA HIS A 144 -9.40 -20.33 -11.88
C HIS A 144 -8.62 -20.35 -10.57
N GLN A 145 -8.90 -19.40 -9.68
CA GLN A 145 -8.37 -19.36 -8.33
C GLN A 145 -9.47 -18.95 -7.35
N LEU A 146 -9.65 -19.74 -6.30
CA LEU A 146 -10.52 -19.48 -5.17
C LEU A 146 -9.67 -19.32 -3.91
N LEU A 147 -9.92 -18.27 -3.15
CA LEU A 147 -9.28 -17.97 -1.88
C LEU A 147 -10.34 -17.85 -0.80
N LEU A 148 -10.15 -18.56 0.31
CA LEU A 148 -11.00 -18.51 1.48
C LEU A 148 -10.12 -18.10 2.67
N ARG A 149 -10.45 -17.01 3.33
CA ARG A 149 -9.74 -16.51 4.51
C ARG A 149 -10.67 -16.43 5.70
N MET A 150 -10.16 -16.78 6.88
CA MET A 150 -10.85 -16.62 8.15
C MET A 150 -9.86 -16.14 9.21
N ASP A 151 -10.24 -15.09 9.94
CA ASP A 151 -9.44 -14.57 11.05
C ASP A 151 -10.24 -14.52 12.35
N LYS A 152 -9.54 -14.66 13.48
CA LYS A 152 -10.13 -14.54 14.82
C LYS A 152 -9.11 -14.11 15.86
N GLY A 153 -9.49 -13.12 16.68
CA GLY A 153 -8.80 -12.83 17.94
C GLY A 153 -9.29 -13.77 19.05
N LEU A 154 -8.39 -14.25 19.92
CA LEU A 154 -8.77 -15.15 21.01
C LEU A 154 -9.41 -14.43 22.19
N GLU A 155 -8.84 -13.31 22.60
CA GLU A 155 -9.32 -12.54 23.74
C GLU A 155 -10.61 -11.81 23.36
N THR A 156 -11.66 -12.03 24.16
CA THR A 156 -12.98 -11.43 23.98
C THR A 156 -12.88 -9.91 24.14
N LYS A 157 -13.37 -9.18 23.14
CA LYS A 157 -13.46 -7.72 23.20
C LYS A 157 -14.72 -7.29 23.95
N GLU A 158 -14.70 -6.13 24.60
CA GLU A 158 -15.85 -5.55 25.29
C GLU A 158 -17.09 -5.46 24.38
N GLY A 159 -16.91 -5.16 23.09
CA GLY A 159 -18.01 -5.10 22.12
C GLY A 159 -18.79 -6.41 21.92
N TYR A 160 -18.26 -7.55 22.36
CA TYR A 160 -18.95 -8.86 22.29
C TYR A 160 -19.54 -9.31 23.62
N ARG A 161 -19.40 -8.53 24.70
CA ARG A 161 -19.95 -8.92 26.00
C ARG A 161 -21.47 -8.81 25.98
N PHE A 162 -22.12 -9.87 26.42
CA PHE A 162 -23.56 -9.90 26.66
C PHE A 162 -23.83 -9.21 28.02
N LEU A 163 -24.60 -8.12 28.01
CA LEU A 163 -25.10 -7.49 29.24
C LEU A 163 -26.43 -8.17 29.63
N PRO A 164 -26.62 -8.61 30.88
CA PRO A 164 -27.93 -9.06 31.35
C PRO A 164 -28.98 -7.94 31.23
N GLU A 165 -30.24 -8.29 30.93
CA GLU A 165 -31.35 -7.34 30.72
C GLU A 165 -31.55 -6.32 31.86
N GLU A 166 -31.15 -6.67 33.08
CA GLU A 166 -31.23 -5.77 34.26
C GLU A 166 -30.20 -4.62 34.22
N ASP A 167 -29.05 -4.81 33.57
CA ASP A 167 -27.98 -3.82 33.42
C ASP A 167 -28.09 -3.02 32.11
N GLU A 168 -28.84 -3.52 31.11
CA GLU A 168 -29.13 -2.84 29.84
C GLU A 168 -29.92 -1.53 30.02
N ALA A 169 -30.72 -1.41 31.07
CA ALA A 169 -31.45 -0.18 31.38
C ALA A 169 -30.57 0.93 32.02
N GLN A 170 -29.43 0.56 32.62
CA GLN A 170 -28.46 1.50 33.23
C GLN A 170 -27.35 1.92 32.26
N PHE A 171 -26.95 1.02 31.35
CA PHE A 171 -26.03 1.29 30.26
C PHE A 171 -26.83 1.36 28.97
N ASN A 172 -27.14 2.55 28.43
CA ASN A 172 -27.85 2.76 27.15
C ASN A 172 -27.50 1.69 26.10
N SER A 173 -28.31 0.62 26.02
CA SER A 173 -27.93 -0.70 25.48
C SER A 173 -28.11 -0.84 23.97
N ASN A 174 -27.56 0.09 23.19
CA ASN A 174 -27.48 -0.02 21.73
C ASN A 174 -26.04 -0.19 21.20
N GLU A 175 -25.07 -0.47 22.08
CA GLU A 175 -23.64 -0.27 21.78
C GLU A 175 -22.84 -1.57 21.51
N GLY A 176 -23.43 -2.76 21.62
CA GLY A 176 -22.73 -4.03 21.32
C GLY A 176 -22.58 -4.33 19.81
N TYR A 177 -21.57 -5.14 19.45
CA TYR A 177 -21.44 -5.67 18.09
C TYR A 177 -22.59 -6.63 17.77
N LYS A 178 -23.18 -6.49 16.58
CA LYS A 178 -24.34 -7.29 16.13
C LYS A 178 -23.98 -8.66 15.58
N GLY A 179 -22.70 -8.87 15.26
CA GLY A 179 -22.18 -10.05 14.61
C GLY A 179 -21.20 -10.86 15.43
N ASP A 180 -20.78 -11.99 14.85
CA ASP A 180 -19.77 -12.86 15.43
C ASP A 180 -18.34 -12.30 15.23
N PRO A 181 -17.35 -12.71 16.06
CA PRO A 181 -16.00 -12.18 16.05
C PRO A 181 -15.11 -12.69 14.91
N PHE A 182 -15.65 -13.44 13.95
CA PHE A 182 -14.88 -13.96 12.82
C PHE A 182 -14.89 -12.97 11.67
N TYR A 183 -13.71 -12.69 11.15
CA TYR A 183 -13.56 -12.14 9.81
C TYR A 183 -13.61 -13.28 8.80
N ALA A 184 -14.28 -13.07 7.67
CA ALA A 184 -14.30 -14.05 6.57
C ALA A 184 -14.22 -13.35 5.21
N SER A 185 -13.37 -13.84 4.30
CA SER A 185 -13.35 -13.34 2.92
C SER A 185 -13.29 -14.48 1.91
N ILE A 186 -14.02 -14.30 0.81
CA ILE A 186 -13.99 -15.15 -0.37
C ILE A 186 -13.53 -14.32 -1.55
N ARG A 187 -12.47 -14.76 -2.23
CA ARG A 187 -12.02 -14.13 -3.48
C ARG A 187 -11.93 -15.16 -4.59
N TYR A 188 -12.55 -14.84 -5.72
CA TYR A 188 -12.50 -15.65 -6.94
C TYR A 188 -11.85 -14.84 -8.06
N GLN A 189 -10.89 -15.46 -8.73
CA GLN A 189 -10.18 -14.87 -9.87
C GLN A 189 -10.21 -15.83 -11.04
N TYR A 190 -10.51 -15.29 -12.21
CA TYR A 190 -10.43 -15.98 -13.48
C TYR A 190 -9.53 -15.19 -14.42
N THR A 191 -8.55 -15.87 -15.00
CA THR A 191 -7.58 -15.27 -15.91
C THR A 191 -7.50 -16.09 -17.18
N PHE A 192 -7.63 -15.42 -18.32
CA PHE A 192 -7.45 -16.02 -19.63
C PHE A 192 -6.38 -15.26 -20.43
N LYS A 193 -5.24 -15.93 -20.62
CA LYS A 193 -4.02 -15.36 -21.22
C LYS A 193 -3.71 -14.00 -20.59
N ASP A 194 -3.32 -13.01 -21.38
CA ASP A 194 -3.07 -11.61 -21.02
C ASP A 194 -4.19 -10.68 -21.51
N LYS A 195 -5.38 -11.23 -21.84
CA LYS A 195 -6.48 -10.51 -22.49
C LYS A 195 -7.70 -10.32 -21.60
N LEU A 196 -8.07 -11.29 -20.77
CA LEU A 196 -9.30 -11.23 -19.96
C LEU A 196 -9.00 -11.60 -18.52
N ASN A 197 -9.45 -10.73 -17.62
CA ASN A 197 -9.38 -10.92 -16.18
C ASN A 197 -10.76 -10.66 -15.57
N ILE A 198 -11.25 -11.59 -14.76
CA ILE A 198 -12.50 -11.46 -14.01
C ILE A 198 -12.19 -11.70 -12.54
N GLY A 199 -12.68 -10.82 -11.67
CA GLY A 199 -12.52 -10.95 -10.23
C GLY A 199 -13.85 -10.75 -9.51
N LEU A 200 -14.08 -11.51 -8.45
CA LEU A 200 -15.18 -11.34 -7.51
C LEU A 200 -14.62 -11.45 -6.09
N ARG A 201 -15.07 -10.56 -5.19
CA ARG A 201 -14.70 -10.55 -3.77
C ARG A 201 -15.94 -10.37 -2.92
N MET A 202 -15.95 -11.06 -1.79
CA MET A 202 -16.96 -10.97 -0.75
C MET A 202 -16.25 -10.99 0.60
N GLU A 203 -16.65 -10.12 1.51
CA GLU A 203 -15.99 -9.94 2.80
C GLU A 203 -17.01 -9.73 3.90
N LYS A 204 -16.66 -10.24 5.08
CA LYS A 204 -17.34 -10.08 6.35
C LYS A 204 -16.33 -9.61 7.36
N ASP A 205 -16.50 -8.41 7.88
CA ASP A 205 -15.71 -7.91 8.98
C ASP A 205 -16.11 -8.51 10.34
N ALA A 206 -15.15 -8.54 11.27
CA ALA A 206 -15.38 -9.09 12.60
C ALA A 206 -16.32 -8.17 13.41
N GLY A 207 -17.43 -8.74 13.89
CA GLY A 207 -18.48 -8.02 14.61
C GLY A 207 -19.68 -7.63 13.75
N GLU A 208 -19.62 -7.88 12.44
CA GLU A 208 -20.72 -7.62 11.52
C GLU A 208 -21.70 -8.78 11.44
N GLN A 209 -22.97 -8.48 11.25
CA GLN A 209 -23.97 -9.52 11.09
C GLN A 209 -23.79 -10.20 9.72
N PHE A 210 -23.70 -11.54 9.69
CA PHE A 210 -23.72 -12.31 8.43
C PHE A 210 -25.15 -12.62 7.98
N TRP A 211 -26.05 -12.87 8.93
CA TRP A 211 -27.44 -13.23 8.64
C TRP A 211 -28.37 -12.66 9.70
N GLY A 212 -29.32 -11.82 9.30
CA GLY A 212 -30.32 -11.22 10.18
C GLY A 212 -31.00 -10.01 9.53
N ASP A 213 -31.36 -9.04 10.37
CA ASP A 213 -32.12 -7.85 9.96
C ASP A 213 -31.29 -6.84 9.15
N TYR A 214 -29.98 -6.75 9.42
CA TYR A 214 -29.08 -5.81 8.76
C TYR A 214 -28.46 -6.39 7.48
N ASN A 215 -28.03 -7.66 7.52
CA ASN A 215 -27.31 -8.31 6.42
C ASN A 215 -27.85 -9.72 6.16
N LYS A 216 -27.85 -10.14 4.89
CA LYS A 216 -28.24 -11.49 4.42
C LYS A 216 -27.12 -12.10 3.58
N GLY A 217 -25.94 -12.17 4.16
CA GLY A 217 -24.70 -12.64 3.55
C GLY A 217 -23.52 -11.78 4.00
N PHE A 218 -22.52 -11.67 3.13
CA PHE A 218 -21.41 -10.74 3.27
C PHE A 218 -21.91 -9.29 3.26
N ASP A 219 -21.22 -8.39 3.97
CA ASP A 219 -21.51 -6.96 3.95
C ASP A 219 -20.91 -6.30 2.72
N SER A 220 -19.71 -6.72 2.32
CA SER A 220 -19.00 -6.15 1.20
C SER A 220 -19.00 -7.05 -0.02
N TYR A 221 -19.24 -6.45 -1.18
CA TYR A 221 -19.12 -7.09 -2.48
C TYR A 221 -18.34 -6.21 -3.44
N GLY A 222 -17.41 -6.83 -4.15
CA GLY A 222 -16.65 -6.21 -5.23
C GLY A 222 -16.42 -7.14 -6.39
N GLY A 223 -16.15 -6.55 -7.55
CA GLY A 223 -15.88 -7.33 -8.74
C GLY A 223 -15.56 -6.50 -9.96
N TYR A 224 -14.85 -7.12 -10.90
CA TYR A 224 -14.43 -6.46 -12.13
C TYR A 224 -14.37 -7.44 -13.30
N VAL A 225 -14.45 -6.88 -14.50
CA VAL A 225 -14.09 -7.52 -15.77
C VAL A 225 -13.14 -6.57 -16.49
N GLN A 226 -11.90 -6.99 -16.70
CA GLN A 226 -10.90 -6.26 -17.45
C GLN A 226 -10.59 -6.98 -18.77
N ILE A 227 -10.61 -6.22 -19.85
CA ILE A 227 -10.24 -6.66 -21.20
C ILE A 227 -9.08 -5.81 -21.69
N ASP A 228 -7.98 -6.45 -22.04
CA ASP A 228 -6.74 -5.82 -22.51
C ASP A 228 -6.49 -6.10 -24.00
N LYS A 229 -5.61 -5.27 -24.60
CA LYS A 229 -5.00 -5.49 -25.93
C LYS A 229 -6.01 -5.61 -27.08
N LEU A 230 -7.05 -4.77 -27.09
CA LEU A 230 -7.90 -4.56 -28.27
C LEU A 230 -7.22 -3.52 -29.20
N LYS A 231 -7.43 -3.60 -30.52
CA LYS A 231 -6.68 -2.80 -31.52
C LYS A 231 -6.52 -1.31 -31.20
N TRP A 232 -7.61 -0.60 -30.93
CA TRP A 232 -7.64 0.85 -30.62
C TRP A 232 -7.85 1.12 -29.12
N CYS A 233 -8.03 0.06 -28.33
CA CYS A 233 -8.35 0.14 -26.93
C CYS A 233 -7.38 -0.73 -26.14
N LYS A 234 -6.44 -0.07 -25.45
CA LYS A 234 -5.42 -0.73 -24.64
C LYS A 234 -6.06 -1.54 -23.52
N ARG A 235 -7.10 -0.97 -22.88
CA ARG A 235 -7.79 -1.57 -21.73
C ARG A 235 -9.21 -1.05 -21.59
N ILE A 236 -10.15 -1.93 -21.26
CA ILE A 236 -11.50 -1.61 -20.76
C ILE A 236 -11.70 -2.33 -19.44
N ILE A 237 -12.29 -1.65 -18.47
CA ILE A 237 -12.64 -2.21 -17.18
C ILE A 237 -14.09 -1.87 -16.86
N ILE A 238 -14.84 -2.88 -16.44
CA ILE A 238 -16.21 -2.76 -15.95
C ILE A 238 -16.23 -3.31 -14.52
N GLY A 239 -16.80 -2.57 -13.58
CA GLY A 239 -16.80 -2.90 -12.15
C GLY A 239 -15.79 -2.06 -11.39
N ASP A 240 -14.98 -2.69 -10.54
CA ASP A 240 -14.08 -2.00 -9.62
C ASP A 240 -12.70 -1.71 -10.25
N PHE A 241 -12.29 -0.45 -10.21
CA PHE A 241 -11.04 0.03 -10.78
C PHE A 241 -10.45 1.20 -9.99
N LYS A 242 -9.20 1.54 -10.32
CA LYS A 242 -8.43 2.70 -9.84
C LYS A 242 -7.98 3.54 -11.01
N ALA A 243 -7.69 4.81 -10.75
CA ALA A 243 -7.24 5.75 -11.77
C ALA A 243 -6.16 6.68 -11.23
N ASN A 244 -5.04 6.80 -11.95
CA ASN A 244 -3.86 7.55 -11.52
C ASN A 244 -3.27 8.37 -12.68
N PHE A 245 -3.34 9.69 -12.53
CA PHE A 245 -3.00 10.66 -13.55
C PHE A 245 -1.93 11.65 -13.08
N GLY A 246 -1.05 12.06 -13.99
CA GLY A 246 -0.02 13.07 -13.72
C GLY A 246 0.94 12.68 -12.59
N ASN A 247 1.25 13.65 -11.73
CA ASN A 247 1.97 13.46 -10.47
C ASN A 247 0.99 13.40 -9.28
N GLY A 248 -0.30 13.14 -9.51
CA GLY A 248 -1.30 12.92 -8.47
C GLY A 248 -1.91 14.18 -7.86
N LEU A 249 -1.69 15.39 -8.40
CA LEU A 249 -2.41 16.59 -7.91
C LEU A 249 -3.88 16.62 -8.32
N VAL A 250 -4.24 16.02 -9.45
CA VAL A 250 -5.65 15.90 -9.86
C VAL A 250 -6.27 14.59 -9.37
N MET A 251 -5.56 13.47 -9.57
CA MET A 251 -6.09 12.14 -9.31
C MET A 251 -4.99 11.10 -9.11
N ASN A 252 -4.94 10.54 -7.92
CA ASN A 252 -4.17 9.37 -7.57
C ASN A 252 -4.92 8.60 -6.47
N THR A 253 -5.07 7.29 -6.68
CA THR A 253 -5.78 6.32 -5.85
C THR A 253 -4.93 5.08 -5.60
N ASP A 254 -3.71 5.01 -6.13
CA ASP A 254 -2.71 3.97 -5.83
C ASP A 254 -1.87 4.35 -4.62
N PHE A 255 -1.05 3.40 -4.18
CA PHE A 255 0.00 3.61 -3.19
C PHE A 255 0.87 4.84 -3.52
N GLY A 256 0.72 5.93 -2.75
CA GLY A 256 1.51 7.15 -2.94
C GLY A 256 2.89 7.01 -2.30
N PHE A 257 3.99 7.20 -3.03
CA PHE A 257 5.32 7.28 -2.40
C PHE A 257 5.53 8.66 -1.78
N GLY A 258 5.67 8.68 -0.45
CA GLY A 258 6.05 9.85 0.32
C GLY A 258 7.57 9.91 0.52
N LYS A 259 8.00 10.52 1.63
CA LYS A 259 9.43 10.53 2.01
C LYS A 259 9.92 9.10 2.28
N SER A 260 11.11 8.76 1.78
CA SER A 260 11.69 7.43 1.92
C SER A 260 13.21 7.46 1.76
N ALA A 261 13.85 6.34 2.09
CA ALA A 261 15.27 6.11 1.82
C ALA A 261 15.58 5.93 0.32
N ASP A 262 14.58 5.66 -0.53
CA ASP A 262 14.72 5.74 -1.98
C ASP A 262 14.53 7.19 -2.43
N VAL A 263 15.50 8.03 -2.08
CA VAL A 263 15.39 9.50 -2.13
C VAL A 263 15.15 10.07 -3.52
N LEU A 264 15.43 9.32 -4.59
CA LEU A 264 15.17 9.75 -5.97
C LEU A 264 13.74 9.44 -6.45
N ASN A 265 12.96 8.68 -5.70
CA ASN A 265 11.60 8.26 -6.04
C ASN A 265 10.55 9.29 -5.55
N THR A 266 10.58 10.49 -6.13
CA THR A 266 9.76 11.64 -5.73
C THR A 266 8.54 11.88 -6.63
N THR A 267 8.31 11.00 -7.60
CA THR A 267 7.19 11.09 -8.56
C THR A 267 6.31 9.87 -8.41
N PRO A 268 4.99 10.02 -8.19
CA PRO A 268 4.12 8.85 -8.17
C PRO A 268 4.12 8.20 -9.55
N ARG A 269 3.98 6.88 -9.55
CA ARG A 269 3.93 6.11 -10.80
C ARG A 269 2.52 6.25 -11.36
N SER A 270 2.35 7.11 -12.37
CA SER A 270 1.06 7.27 -13.06
C SER A 270 0.82 6.14 -14.05
N GLN A 271 -0.33 5.51 -13.87
CA GLN A 271 -0.58 4.16 -14.34
C GLN A 271 -1.88 4.04 -15.16
N GLY A 272 -2.56 5.16 -15.43
CA GLY A 272 -3.82 5.19 -16.16
C GLY A 272 -4.94 4.56 -15.34
N ILE A 273 -5.78 3.75 -15.99
CA ILE A 273 -6.92 3.05 -15.36
C ILE A 273 -6.59 1.56 -15.18
N ARG A 274 -6.90 1.00 -14.00
CA ARG A 274 -6.54 -0.38 -13.63
C ARG A 274 -7.59 -1.06 -12.78
N LYS A 275 -7.73 -2.38 -12.92
CA LYS A 275 -8.60 -3.18 -12.06
C LYS A 275 -8.09 -3.12 -10.62
N THR A 276 -8.99 -3.22 -9.65
CA THR A 276 -8.62 -3.46 -8.25
C THR A 276 -9.25 -4.75 -7.74
N ASN A 277 -8.50 -5.50 -6.95
CA ASN A 277 -8.99 -6.70 -6.25
C ASN A 277 -8.87 -6.58 -4.72
N SER A 278 -8.57 -5.36 -4.25
CA SER A 278 -8.36 -5.05 -2.84
C SER A 278 -9.67 -5.11 -2.08
N THR A 279 -9.60 -5.48 -0.80
CA THR A 279 -10.71 -5.42 0.17
C THR A 279 -10.98 -4.00 0.66
N ASP A 280 -10.17 -3.01 0.27
CA ASP A 280 -10.45 -1.60 0.53
C ASP A 280 -11.85 -1.19 0.02
N GLU A 281 -12.63 -0.58 0.92
CA GLU A 281 -13.99 -0.12 0.69
C GLU A 281 -14.06 1.34 0.23
N TYR A 282 -12.96 2.08 0.36
CA TYR A 282 -12.95 3.53 0.18
C TYR A 282 -12.11 4.00 -1.01
N ASN A 283 -10.87 3.54 -1.20
CA ASN A 283 -10.01 4.08 -2.28
C ASN A 283 -10.13 3.32 -3.61
N PHE A 284 -11.34 3.29 -4.18
CA PHE A 284 -11.58 2.75 -5.52
C PHE A 284 -12.82 3.37 -6.21
N PHE A 285 -12.94 3.11 -7.51
CA PHE A 285 -14.08 3.50 -8.34
C PHE A 285 -14.86 2.27 -8.79
N ARG A 286 -16.20 2.40 -8.84
CA ARG A 286 -17.11 1.39 -9.40
C ARG A 286 -17.82 1.94 -10.63
N GLY A 287 -17.66 1.33 -11.79
CA GLY A 287 -18.27 1.81 -13.03
C GLY A 287 -17.58 1.29 -14.29
N VAL A 288 -17.30 2.17 -15.24
CA VAL A 288 -16.63 1.83 -16.51
C VAL A 288 -15.46 2.77 -16.75
N GLY A 289 -14.30 2.21 -17.07
CA GLY A 289 -13.11 2.94 -17.44
C GLY A 289 -12.43 2.36 -18.68
N GLY A 290 -11.81 3.22 -19.48
CA GLY A 290 -11.15 2.84 -20.72
C GLY A 290 -9.89 3.64 -21.00
N SER A 291 -8.88 2.94 -21.51
CA SER A 291 -7.61 3.51 -21.99
C SER A 291 -7.50 3.29 -23.49
N PHE A 292 -7.40 4.38 -24.24
CA PHE A 292 -7.38 4.41 -25.69
C PHE A 292 -6.05 5.01 -26.15
N GLN A 293 -5.39 4.37 -27.11
CA GLN A 293 -4.10 4.83 -27.61
C GLN A 293 -4.15 4.95 -29.13
N TRP A 294 -3.71 6.09 -29.64
CA TRP A 294 -3.60 6.36 -31.08
C TRP A 294 -2.38 7.23 -31.37
N ASN A 295 -1.45 6.70 -32.18
CA ASN A 295 -0.17 7.36 -32.47
C ASN A 295 0.58 7.75 -31.19
N ARG A 296 0.76 9.07 -30.96
CA ARG A 296 1.45 9.66 -29.81
C ARG A 296 0.50 10.09 -28.69
N TRP A 297 -0.81 9.89 -28.88
CA TRP A 297 -1.84 10.24 -27.94
C TRP A 297 -2.30 9.01 -27.16
N GLU A 298 -2.56 9.22 -25.87
CA GLU A 298 -3.19 8.25 -24.98
C GLU A 298 -4.28 9.00 -24.21
N ALA A 299 -5.51 8.51 -24.25
CA ALA A 299 -6.60 9.04 -23.44
C ALA A 299 -7.13 7.98 -22.49
N ASN A 300 -7.24 8.36 -21.24
CA ASN A 300 -7.85 7.58 -20.18
C ASN A 300 -9.14 8.30 -19.78
N VAL A 301 -10.27 7.61 -19.86
CA VAL A 301 -11.57 8.17 -19.46
C VAL A 301 -12.33 7.16 -18.62
N PHE A 302 -13.02 7.64 -17.60
CA PHE A 302 -13.88 6.78 -16.81
C PHE A 302 -15.08 7.52 -16.25
N TYR A 303 -16.07 6.73 -15.86
CA TYR A 303 -17.23 7.15 -15.12
C TYR A 303 -17.50 6.15 -14.00
N SER A 304 -17.70 6.67 -12.79
CA SER A 304 -17.98 5.88 -11.60
C SER A 304 -19.22 6.38 -10.88
N ILE A 305 -19.99 5.44 -10.35
CA ILE A 305 -21.07 5.71 -9.42
C ILE A 305 -21.00 4.72 -8.26
N ARG A 306 -20.97 5.25 -7.04
CA ARG A 306 -20.93 4.43 -5.82
C ARG A 306 -21.74 5.05 -4.70
N ARG A 307 -22.03 4.24 -3.69
CA ARG A 307 -22.58 4.69 -2.42
C ARG A 307 -21.44 4.77 -1.39
N LEU A 308 -21.55 5.75 -0.51
CA LEU A 308 -20.59 6.04 0.55
C LEU A 308 -21.27 6.01 1.91
N ASP A 309 -20.49 5.64 2.91
CA ASP A 309 -20.88 5.73 4.30
C ASP A 309 -20.62 7.15 4.81
N ALA A 310 -21.65 7.78 5.32
CA ALA A 310 -21.58 9.17 5.74
C ALA A 310 -22.61 9.51 6.80
N ASP A 311 -22.25 10.43 7.67
CA ASP A 311 -23.22 11.10 8.52
C ASP A 311 -23.99 12.14 7.69
N THR A 312 -25.31 11.94 7.58
CA THR A 312 -26.20 12.82 6.81
C THR A 312 -27.27 13.51 7.64
N THR A 313 -27.04 13.64 8.95
CA THR A 313 -27.94 14.35 9.88
C THR A 313 -28.22 15.77 9.38
N GLY A 314 -29.48 16.20 9.40
CA GLY A 314 -29.88 17.52 8.91
C GLY A 314 -29.89 17.69 7.38
N GLY A 315 -29.64 16.62 6.60
CA GLY A 315 -29.74 16.62 5.13
C GLY A 315 -28.45 16.98 4.39
N TYR A 316 -27.34 17.17 5.10
CA TYR A 316 -26.01 17.51 4.55
C TYR A 316 -24.99 16.46 4.97
N ILE A 317 -23.88 16.36 4.24
CA ILE A 317 -22.79 15.44 4.57
C ILE A 317 -21.85 16.16 5.54
N HIS A 318 -21.74 15.64 6.77
CA HIS A 318 -20.83 16.17 7.78
C HIS A 318 -19.44 15.53 7.71
N SER A 319 -19.42 14.20 7.58
CA SER A 319 -18.21 13.39 7.47
C SER A 319 -18.47 12.19 6.59
N ILE A 320 -17.44 11.79 5.86
CA ILE A 320 -17.40 10.55 5.08
C ILE A 320 -16.55 9.57 5.87
N TYR A 321 -17.06 8.36 6.08
CA TYR A 321 -16.35 7.30 6.80
C TYR A 321 -15.58 6.42 5.82
N THR A 322 -14.33 6.09 6.18
CA THR A 322 -13.41 5.31 5.33
C THR A 322 -13.11 3.93 5.92
N THR A 323 -13.68 3.59 7.08
CA THR A 323 -13.34 2.38 7.84
C THR A 323 -13.94 1.10 7.27
N GLY A 324 -15.03 1.19 6.51
CA GLY A 324 -15.79 0.04 6.01
C GLY A 324 -16.63 -0.72 7.06
N LEU A 325 -16.36 -0.49 8.36
CA LEU A 325 -17.01 -1.25 9.45
C LEU A 325 -18.51 -0.92 9.66
N HIS A 326 -19.34 -1.96 9.72
CA HIS A 326 -20.77 -1.98 10.03
C HIS A 326 -21.12 -3.01 11.11
N ARG A 327 -20.76 -2.74 12.37
CA ARG A 327 -20.89 -3.67 13.50
C ARG A 327 -21.94 -3.24 14.51
N THR A 328 -22.27 -1.95 14.58
CA THR A 328 -23.24 -1.35 15.51
C THR A 328 -24.41 -0.70 14.77
N ASP A 329 -25.52 -0.42 15.45
CA ASP A 329 -26.69 0.24 14.85
C ASP A 329 -26.34 1.62 14.26
N ASN A 330 -25.44 2.34 14.93
CA ASN A 330 -24.94 3.65 14.48
C ASN A 330 -24.10 3.55 13.20
N GLU A 331 -23.26 2.53 13.07
CA GLU A 331 -22.47 2.28 11.86
C GLU A 331 -23.43 1.89 10.70
N TYR A 332 -24.41 1.01 10.94
CA TYR A 332 -25.42 0.64 9.94
C TYR A 332 -26.30 1.81 9.50
N ALA A 333 -26.68 2.72 10.40
CA ALA A 333 -27.48 3.91 10.07
C ALA A 333 -26.75 4.87 9.12
N LYS A 334 -25.41 4.83 9.10
CA LYS A 334 -24.55 5.68 8.26
C LYS A 334 -24.16 5.01 6.95
N ARG A 335 -24.42 3.71 6.82
CA ARG A 335 -24.04 2.89 5.67
C ARG A 335 -24.75 3.30 4.38
N ASN A 336 -24.00 3.48 3.31
CA ASN A 336 -24.52 3.70 1.95
C ASN A 336 -25.53 4.86 1.82
N THR A 337 -25.39 5.91 2.64
CA THR A 337 -26.35 7.03 2.74
C THR A 337 -26.16 8.10 1.65
N VAL A 338 -24.98 8.16 1.05
CA VAL A 338 -24.60 9.18 0.05
C VAL A 338 -24.28 8.53 -1.28
N TRP A 339 -24.72 9.16 -2.38
CA TRP A 339 -24.29 8.79 -3.73
C TRP A 339 -23.18 9.71 -4.19
N GLN A 340 -22.10 9.12 -4.68
CA GLN A 340 -20.97 9.82 -5.31
C GLN A 340 -20.87 9.39 -6.78
N GLN A 341 -20.86 10.37 -7.67
CA GLN A 341 -20.53 10.19 -9.08
C GLN A 341 -19.19 10.85 -9.37
N VAL A 342 -18.32 10.16 -10.09
CA VAL A 342 -17.00 10.68 -10.46
C VAL A 342 -16.78 10.46 -11.95
N MET A 343 -16.43 11.52 -12.66
CA MET A 343 -15.96 11.45 -14.03
C MET A 343 -14.52 11.93 -14.08
N GLY A 344 -13.64 11.11 -14.64
CA GLY A 344 -12.24 11.45 -14.80
C GLY A 344 -11.79 11.31 -16.24
N ALA A 345 -10.91 12.21 -16.66
CA ALA A 345 -10.29 12.19 -17.98
C ALA A 345 -8.83 12.60 -17.88
N ASN A 346 -7.97 11.93 -18.64
CA ASN A 346 -6.57 12.27 -18.79
C ASN A 346 -6.15 12.08 -20.24
N LEU A 347 -5.59 13.12 -20.84
CA LEU A 347 -5.09 13.13 -22.22
C LEU A 347 -3.58 13.37 -22.18
N LEU A 348 -2.82 12.40 -22.68
CA LEU A 348 -1.36 12.41 -22.70
C LEU A 348 -0.87 12.52 -24.14
N TYR A 349 0.10 13.39 -24.35
CA TYR A 349 0.90 13.43 -25.57
C TYR A 349 2.34 13.00 -25.25
N ARG A 350 2.83 11.97 -25.93
CA ARG A 350 4.16 11.39 -25.69
C ARG A 350 5.07 11.56 -26.89
N GLN A 351 6.23 12.15 -26.64
CA GLN A 351 7.37 12.21 -27.55
C GLN A 351 8.56 11.44 -26.95
N ARG A 352 9.61 11.21 -27.74
CA ARG A 352 10.81 10.47 -27.29
C ARG A 352 11.47 11.03 -26.03
N SER A 353 11.48 12.36 -25.87
CA SER A 353 12.20 13.03 -24.78
C SER A 353 11.30 13.82 -23.84
N TRP A 354 10.03 14.03 -24.18
CA TRP A 354 9.10 14.79 -23.36
C TRP A 354 7.69 14.22 -23.42
N LYS A 355 6.92 14.47 -22.36
CA LYS A 355 5.53 14.09 -22.19
C LYS A 355 4.79 15.29 -21.60
N VAL A 356 3.59 15.54 -22.09
CA VAL A 356 2.65 16.50 -21.49
C VAL A 356 1.32 15.81 -21.30
N GLY A 357 0.68 16.05 -20.16
CA GLY A 357 -0.63 15.55 -19.82
C GLY A 357 -1.58 16.66 -19.42
N LEU A 358 -2.86 16.45 -19.72
CA LEU A 358 -3.99 17.24 -19.23
C LEU A 358 -4.91 16.29 -18.47
N SER A 359 -5.20 16.59 -17.21
CA SER A 359 -6.01 15.76 -16.32
C SER A 359 -7.20 16.56 -15.80
N MET A 360 -8.33 15.87 -15.63
CA MET A 360 -9.56 16.42 -15.09
C MET A 360 -10.26 15.38 -14.22
N ALA A 361 -10.78 15.81 -13.09
CA ALA A 361 -11.63 15.04 -12.20
C ALA A 361 -12.85 15.88 -11.79
N ALA A 362 -14.04 15.34 -12.01
CA ALA A 362 -15.29 15.96 -11.62
C ALA A 362 -16.05 15.03 -10.67
N THR A 363 -16.37 15.52 -9.49
CA THR A 363 -17.08 14.79 -8.43
C THR A 363 -18.42 15.44 -8.16
N LEU A 364 -19.47 14.62 -8.06
CA LEU A 364 -20.83 15.03 -7.75
C LEU A 364 -21.42 14.19 -6.62
N PHE A 365 -21.91 14.86 -5.58
CA PHE A 365 -22.67 14.24 -4.48
C PHE A 365 -24.16 14.56 -4.57
N ASN A 366 -25.02 13.61 -4.18
CA ASN A 366 -26.45 13.87 -4.07
C ASN A 366 -26.81 14.90 -2.98
N LYS A 367 -26.02 14.95 -1.89
CA LYS A 367 -26.15 15.89 -0.76
C LYS A 367 -24.93 16.82 -0.69
N PRO A 368 -25.08 18.07 -0.22
CA PRO A 368 -23.94 18.98 -0.09
C PRO A 368 -23.05 18.58 1.08
N ILE A 369 -21.73 18.72 0.92
CA ILE A 369 -20.78 18.63 2.02
C ILE A 369 -20.73 19.98 2.74
N ILE A 370 -20.98 19.94 4.05
CA ILE A 370 -20.85 21.09 4.95
C ILE A 370 -20.16 20.61 6.22
N SER A 371 -18.86 20.88 6.29
CA SER A 371 -18.08 20.62 7.49
C SER A 371 -18.47 21.59 8.60
N GLN A 372 -18.44 21.13 9.85
CA GLN A 372 -18.59 22.02 11.00
C GLN A 372 -17.40 22.98 11.04
N PRO A 373 -17.62 24.29 11.17
CA PRO A 373 -16.53 25.27 11.12
C PRO A 373 -15.58 25.07 12.32
N THR A 374 -14.32 24.85 12.01
CA THR A 374 -13.20 24.78 12.96
C THR A 374 -12.08 25.70 12.49
N LEU A 375 -11.05 25.87 13.32
CA LEU A 375 -9.96 26.81 13.05
C LEU A 375 -9.17 26.50 11.75
N TYR A 376 -9.11 25.22 11.35
CA TYR A 376 -8.23 24.76 10.27
C TYR A 376 -8.97 24.38 8.98
N ASN A 377 -10.31 24.30 9.00
CA ASN A 377 -11.10 23.82 7.85
C ASN A 377 -11.86 24.95 7.12
N THR A 378 -11.46 26.20 7.34
CA THR A 378 -12.13 27.38 6.77
C THR A 378 -12.16 27.38 5.23
N ASP A 379 -11.13 26.80 4.61
CA ASP A 379 -10.95 26.74 3.16
C ASP A 379 -11.28 25.35 2.56
N TYR A 380 -11.83 24.43 3.36
CA TYR A 380 -12.20 23.10 2.85
C TYR A 380 -13.36 23.20 1.86
N PHE A 381 -13.43 22.23 0.96
CA PHE A 381 -14.50 22.12 0.00
C PHE A 381 -15.86 22.07 0.69
N SER A 382 -16.77 22.94 0.26
CA SER A 382 -18.18 22.89 0.63
C SER A 382 -19.05 22.97 -0.62
N GLY A 383 -20.04 22.09 -0.71
CA GLY A 383 -20.97 22.02 -1.84
C GLY A 383 -21.19 20.60 -2.35
N LYS A 384 -21.80 20.51 -3.54
CA LYS A 384 -22.17 19.23 -4.19
C LYS A 384 -21.23 18.83 -5.34
N HIS A 385 -20.60 19.81 -5.98
CA HIS A 385 -19.82 19.64 -7.21
C HIS A 385 -18.39 20.10 -6.98
N GLN A 386 -17.40 19.24 -7.22
CA GLN A 386 -15.99 19.62 -7.23
C GLN A 386 -15.42 19.31 -8.62
N LEU A 387 -14.74 20.29 -9.22
CA LEU A 387 -13.98 20.13 -10.44
C LEU A 387 -12.51 20.48 -10.16
N THR A 388 -11.62 19.57 -10.50
CA THR A 388 -10.18 19.77 -10.44
C THR A 388 -9.61 19.51 -11.84
N VAL A 389 -8.82 20.45 -12.34
CA VAL A 389 -8.12 20.35 -13.63
C VAL A 389 -6.64 20.57 -13.40
N GLY A 390 -5.79 19.91 -14.17
CA GLY A 390 -4.35 20.08 -14.03
C GLY A 390 -3.59 19.66 -15.27
N THR A 391 -2.37 20.17 -15.37
CA THR A 391 -1.44 19.81 -16.44
C THR A 391 -0.14 19.30 -15.84
N ASP A 392 0.30 18.15 -16.35
CA ASP A 392 1.58 17.52 -15.99
C ASP A 392 2.55 17.58 -17.15
N TYR A 393 3.85 17.63 -16.82
CA TYR A 393 4.92 17.54 -17.80
C TYR A 393 6.08 16.70 -17.29
N GLN A 394 6.76 16.05 -18.22
CA GLN A 394 8.03 15.38 -17.99
C GLN A 394 8.95 15.67 -19.16
N TRP A 395 10.19 16.04 -18.90
CA TRP A 395 11.17 16.35 -19.94
C TRP A 395 12.55 15.84 -19.57
N ARG A 396 13.08 14.95 -20.40
CA ARG A 396 14.45 14.45 -20.29
C ARG A 396 15.38 15.22 -21.22
N ILE A 397 16.43 15.82 -20.65
CA ILE A 397 17.49 16.52 -21.37
C ILE A 397 18.84 15.97 -20.88
N LYS A 398 19.42 15.04 -21.64
CA LYS A 398 20.69 14.37 -21.30
C LYS A 398 20.64 13.76 -19.87
N ARG A 399 21.40 14.36 -18.94
CA ARG A 399 21.54 13.97 -17.53
C ARG A 399 20.47 14.57 -16.60
N PHE A 400 19.58 15.41 -17.14
CA PHE A 400 18.49 16.05 -16.41
C PHE A 400 17.15 15.40 -16.74
N PHE A 401 16.33 15.20 -15.72
CA PHE A 401 14.93 14.80 -15.84
C PHE A 401 14.07 15.78 -15.05
N LEU A 402 13.36 16.64 -15.78
CA LEU A 402 12.43 17.62 -15.25
C LEU A 402 11.03 16.99 -15.17
N PHE A 403 10.30 17.25 -14.10
CA PHE A 403 8.92 16.84 -13.95
C PHE A 403 8.14 17.89 -13.18
N GLY A 404 6.84 17.97 -13.43
CA GLY A 404 5.97 18.81 -12.62
C GLY A 404 4.50 18.64 -12.97
N GLU A 405 3.65 19.10 -12.07
CA GLU A 405 2.21 19.19 -12.27
C GLU A 405 1.71 20.49 -11.64
N THR A 406 0.75 21.15 -12.30
CA THR A 406 0.01 22.26 -11.72
C THR A 406 -1.47 22.00 -11.87
N ALA A 407 -2.21 22.09 -10.76
CA ALA A 407 -3.64 21.82 -10.68
C ALA A 407 -4.39 23.03 -10.12
N LEU A 408 -5.64 23.17 -10.52
CA LEU A 408 -6.57 24.22 -10.14
C LEU A 408 -7.93 23.60 -9.81
N THR A 409 -8.52 24.03 -8.70
CA THR A 409 -9.89 23.69 -8.31
C THR A 409 -10.86 24.75 -8.79
N GLN A 410 -12.16 24.41 -8.84
CA GLN A 410 -13.22 25.36 -9.17
C GLN A 410 -13.24 26.61 -8.26
N GLN A 411 -12.78 26.48 -7.02
CA GLN A 411 -12.66 27.57 -6.03
C GLN A 411 -11.44 28.48 -6.25
N LEU A 412 -10.72 28.30 -7.37
CA LEU A 412 -9.47 29.00 -7.69
C LEU A 412 -8.33 28.71 -6.69
N GLY A 413 -8.43 27.61 -5.94
CA GLY A 413 -7.31 27.04 -5.22
C GLY A 413 -6.35 26.38 -6.19
N TRP A 414 -5.06 26.69 -6.12
CA TRP A 414 -4.05 26.10 -6.99
C TRP A 414 -3.00 25.34 -6.17
N ALA A 415 -2.45 24.32 -6.81
CA ALA A 415 -1.36 23.50 -6.32
C ALA A 415 -0.34 23.32 -7.44
N THR A 416 0.95 23.38 -7.11
CA THR A 416 2.02 23.09 -8.05
C THR A 416 3.12 22.30 -7.36
N LEU A 417 3.68 21.36 -8.11
CA LEU A 417 4.82 20.56 -7.71
C LEU A 417 5.76 20.47 -8.90
N ASN A 418 7.03 20.81 -8.70
CA ASN A 418 8.03 20.83 -9.76
C ASN A 418 9.35 20.29 -9.22
N GLY A 419 10.03 19.45 -9.99
CA GLY A 419 11.30 18.89 -9.59
C GLY A 419 12.24 18.62 -10.74
N VAL A 420 13.52 18.47 -10.40
CA VAL A 420 14.57 18.07 -11.31
C VAL A 420 15.37 16.94 -10.68
N LYS A 421 15.57 15.86 -11.43
CA LYS A 421 16.56 14.82 -11.14
C LYS A 421 17.79 15.06 -12.00
N PHE A 422 18.96 14.98 -11.41
CA PHE A 422 20.24 15.17 -12.09
C PHE A 422 21.15 13.98 -11.80
N TYR A 423 21.67 13.37 -12.87
CA TYR A 423 22.56 12.21 -12.80
C TYR A 423 23.93 12.59 -13.40
N PRO A 424 24.85 13.20 -12.62
CA PRO A 424 26.19 13.53 -13.10
C PRO A 424 26.93 12.31 -13.65
N ILE A 425 26.80 11.18 -12.98
CA ILE A 425 27.37 9.86 -13.30
C ILE A 425 26.37 8.78 -12.89
N PRO A 426 26.45 7.54 -13.41
CA PRO A 426 25.52 6.46 -13.05
C PRO A 426 25.45 6.18 -11.53
N GLU A 427 26.56 6.38 -10.82
CA GLU A 427 26.71 6.09 -9.38
C GLU A 427 26.25 7.25 -8.48
N LEU A 428 25.78 8.37 -9.04
CA LEU A 428 25.36 9.54 -8.28
C LEU A 428 24.08 10.14 -8.87
N GLY A 429 23.02 10.12 -8.09
CA GLY A 429 21.75 10.78 -8.39
C GLY A 429 21.45 11.89 -7.39
N LEU A 430 20.93 13.00 -7.91
CA LEU A 430 20.48 14.15 -7.13
C LEU A 430 19.04 14.46 -7.51
N VAL A 431 18.23 14.88 -6.56
CA VAL A 431 16.89 15.40 -6.81
C VAL A 431 16.63 16.67 -6.01
N THR A 432 15.94 17.61 -6.63
CA THR A 432 15.36 18.76 -5.94
C THR A 432 13.90 18.85 -6.35
N LEU A 433 13.02 18.96 -5.37
CA LEU A 433 11.57 19.08 -5.57
C LEU A 433 11.06 20.26 -4.76
N GLN A 434 10.32 21.13 -5.43
CA GLN A 434 9.58 22.23 -4.82
C GLN A 434 8.09 21.92 -4.92
N ARG A 435 7.37 22.18 -3.82
CA ARG A 435 5.92 22.05 -3.76
C ARG A 435 5.26 23.26 -3.12
N TYR A 436 4.09 23.60 -3.62
CA TYR A 436 3.23 24.66 -3.10
C TYR A 436 1.76 24.27 -3.30
N TYR A 437 1.03 24.14 -2.21
CA TYR A 437 -0.39 23.84 -2.13
C TYR A 437 -1.06 25.01 -1.40
N SER A 438 -1.89 25.76 -2.11
CA SER A 438 -2.61 26.87 -1.48
C SER A 438 -3.59 26.35 -0.41
N GLY A 439 -3.94 27.19 0.57
CA GLY A 439 -4.94 26.81 1.60
C GLY A 439 -6.32 26.49 1.02
N LYS A 440 -6.66 27.10 -0.13
CA LYS A 440 -7.91 26.89 -0.88
C LYS A 440 -7.90 25.69 -1.82
N PHE A 441 -6.73 25.07 -2.02
CA PHE A 441 -6.66 23.87 -2.84
C PHE A 441 -7.12 22.69 -2.00
N ASP A 442 -8.23 22.09 -2.40
CA ASP A 442 -8.79 20.89 -1.79
C ASP A 442 -9.38 20.04 -2.91
N SER A 443 -8.98 18.77 -2.99
CA SER A 443 -9.36 17.84 -4.06
C SER A 443 -9.42 16.43 -3.50
N PHE A 444 -10.57 15.76 -3.64
CA PHE A 444 -10.84 14.47 -2.98
C PHE A 444 -9.90 13.34 -3.37
N PHE A 445 -9.36 13.38 -4.58
CA PHE A 445 -8.53 12.31 -5.15
C PHE A 445 -7.08 12.77 -5.36
N ALA A 446 -6.69 13.91 -4.81
CA ALA A 446 -5.33 14.38 -4.94
C ALA A 446 -4.46 13.66 -3.90
N GLN A 447 -3.44 12.94 -4.37
CA GLN A 447 -2.43 12.27 -3.55
C GLN A 447 -1.07 12.34 -4.27
N SER A 448 -0.14 13.09 -3.69
CA SER A 448 1.17 13.42 -4.27
C SER A 448 2.19 13.56 -3.14
N PHE A 449 3.43 13.94 -3.47
CA PHE A 449 4.48 14.15 -2.47
C PHE A 449 4.12 15.31 -1.53
N SER A 450 3.92 15.02 -0.25
CA SER A 450 3.51 15.98 0.77
C SER A 450 3.93 15.53 2.17
N GLU A 451 3.87 16.45 3.13
CA GLU A 451 4.05 16.13 4.55
C GLU A 451 2.76 15.62 5.19
N THR A 452 1.60 16.08 4.70
CA THR A 452 0.28 15.64 5.19
C THR A 452 -0.49 14.86 4.14
N SER A 453 -1.39 13.98 4.57
CA SER A 453 -2.27 13.20 3.68
C SER A 453 -3.20 14.09 2.83
N ALA A 454 -3.57 15.27 3.33
CA ALA A 454 -4.29 16.28 2.54
C ALA A 454 -3.27 17.20 1.83
N LEU A 455 -3.43 17.37 0.51
CA LEU A 455 -2.60 18.25 -0.31
C LEU A 455 -3.05 19.71 -0.24
N SER A 456 -3.13 20.29 0.94
CA SER A 456 -3.56 21.69 1.12
C SER A 456 -2.64 22.41 2.10
N ASN A 457 -2.59 23.74 1.98
CA ASN A 457 -1.91 24.59 2.97
C ASN A 457 -0.43 24.21 3.23
N GLU A 458 0.33 23.83 2.20
CA GLU A 458 1.71 23.36 2.39
C GLU A 458 2.64 24.01 1.36
N LYS A 459 3.83 24.41 1.79
CA LYS A 459 4.93 24.74 0.87
C LYS A 459 6.21 24.12 1.40
N GLY A 460 7.03 23.56 0.51
CA GLY A 460 8.26 22.90 0.91
C GLY A 460 9.26 22.70 -0.21
N ILE A 461 10.50 22.40 0.21
CA ILE A 461 11.62 22.07 -0.67
C ILE A 461 12.27 20.80 -0.13
N TYR A 462 12.33 19.81 -1.00
CA TYR A 462 12.98 18.52 -0.76
C TYR A 462 14.25 18.41 -1.61
N ILE A 463 15.34 17.98 -0.99
CA ILE A 463 16.62 17.69 -1.64
C ILE A 463 17.05 16.29 -1.27
N GLY A 464 17.31 15.44 -2.26
CA GLY A 464 17.76 14.07 -2.07
C GLY A 464 19.05 13.78 -2.83
N ILE A 465 19.92 12.96 -2.25
CA ILE A 465 21.15 12.45 -2.86
C ILE A 465 21.26 10.94 -2.64
N GLU A 466 21.51 10.22 -3.73
CA GLU A 466 21.85 8.81 -3.71
C GLU A 466 23.21 8.61 -4.36
N ALA A 467 24.13 7.96 -3.66
CA ALA A 467 25.49 7.72 -4.10
C ALA A 467 25.90 6.26 -3.89
N ILE A 468 26.62 5.71 -4.86
CA ILE A 468 27.22 4.37 -4.83
C ILE A 468 28.75 4.56 -4.85
N PRO A 469 29.37 4.93 -3.71
CA PRO A 469 30.80 5.29 -3.68
C PRO A 469 31.74 4.10 -3.95
N GLY A 470 31.23 2.87 -3.86
CA GLY A 470 31.93 1.65 -4.24
C GLY A 470 30.97 0.49 -4.33
N ARG A 471 31.40 -0.61 -4.95
CA ARG A 471 30.56 -1.78 -5.32
C ARG A 471 29.77 -2.48 -4.20
N PHE A 472 29.99 -2.12 -2.93
CA PHE A 472 29.32 -2.72 -1.77
C PHE A 472 28.49 -1.70 -0.99
N TRP A 473 28.57 -0.42 -1.32
CA TRP A 473 27.97 0.66 -0.54
C TRP A 473 26.94 1.41 -1.37
N ARG A 474 25.75 1.59 -0.81
CA ARG A 474 24.75 2.55 -1.28
C ARG A 474 24.43 3.49 -0.14
N ILE A 475 24.59 4.79 -0.38
CA ILE A 475 24.33 5.83 0.61
C ILE A 475 23.23 6.73 0.06
N ALA A 476 22.16 6.88 0.82
CA ALA A 476 21.05 7.76 0.49
C ALA A 476 20.84 8.77 1.62
N ALA A 477 20.65 10.03 1.27
CA ALA A 477 20.33 11.06 2.24
C ALA A 477 19.35 12.07 1.66
N TYR A 478 18.49 12.64 2.52
CA TYR A 478 17.62 13.73 2.13
C TYR A 478 17.50 14.79 3.21
N ALA A 479 17.10 15.98 2.78
CA ALA A 479 16.66 17.09 3.60
C ALA A 479 15.34 17.62 3.04
N ASP A 480 14.33 17.72 3.89
CA ASP A 480 13.06 18.37 3.57
C ASP A 480 12.80 19.52 4.54
N THR A 481 12.37 20.67 4.00
CA THR A 481 11.88 21.79 4.79
C THR A 481 10.51 22.17 4.30
N TYR A 482 9.57 22.29 5.22
CA TYR A 482 8.19 22.56 4.90
C TYR A 482 7.54 23.52 5.89
N SER A 483 6.45 24.14 5.46
CA SER A 483 5.66 25.03 6.30
C SER A 483 4.20 25.02 5.91
N PHE A 484 3.36 25.24 6.91
CA PHE A 484 1.92 25.37 6.82
C PHE A 484 1.53 26.81 7.17
N PRO A 485 1.21 27.65 6.17
CA PRO A 485 0.85 29.05 6.40
C PRO A 485 -0.40 29.28 7.27
N PHE A 486 -1.33 28.32 7.29
CA PHE A 486 -2.55 28.34 8.11
C PHE A 486 -2.53 27.22 9.16
N PRO A 487 -3.34 27.31 10.24
CA PRO A 487 -3.51 26.23 11.21
C PRO A 487 -3.94 24.91 10.55
N LYS A 488 -3.55 23.78 11.14
CA LYS A 488 -3.94 22.44 10.67
C LYS A 488 -4.52 21.61 11.80
N TYR A 489 -5.12 20.47 11.49
CA TYR A 489 -5.62 19.55 12.51
C TYR A 489 -4.52 19.23 13.53
N GLY A 490 -4.80 19.43 14.82
CA GLY A 490 -3.84 19.22 15.91
C GLY A 490 -2.80 20.33 16.11
N ILE A 491 -2.81 21.41 15.31
CA ILE A 491 -1.90 22.56 15.47
C ILE A 491 -2.63 23.88 15.26
N ASN A 492 -2.73 24.69 16.30
CA ASN A 492 -3.60 25.88 16.30
C ASN A 492 -2.95 27.15 15.69
N LYS A 493 -1.76 27.04 15.09
CA LYS A 493 -1.01 28.17 14.50
C LYS A 493 -0.27 27.73 13.23
N PRO A 494 0.15 28.69 12.37
CA PRO A 494 1.09 28.41 11.31
C PRO A 494 2.31 27.67 11.85
N SER A 495 2.78 26.67 11.11
CA SER A 495 3.84 25.78 11.58
C SER A 495 4.90 25.53 10.53
N THR A 496 6.08 25.14 10.99
CA THR A 496 7.20 24.73 10.15
C THR A 496 7.70 23.37 10.62
N GLY A 497 8.43 22.68 9.75
CA GLY A 497 9.16 21.49 10.14
C GLY A 497 10.32 21.20 9.22
N PHE A 498 11.19 20.32 9.72
CA PHE A 498 12.41 19.89 9.08
C PHE A 498 12.53 18.38 9.24
N ASP A 499 12.94 17.70 8.18
CA ASP A 499 13.16 16.25 8.19
C ASP A 499 14.48 15.92 7.48
N TYR A 500 15.33 15.16 8.15
CA TYR A 500 16.61 14.68 7.64
C TYR A 500 16.73 13.17 7.81
N LEU A 501 17.14 12.49 6.75
CA LEU A 501 17.43 11.06 6.78
C LEU A 501 18.80 10.79 6.17
N LEU A 502 19.53 9.86 6.78
CA LEU A 502 20.74 9.26 6.24
C LEU A 502 20.63 7.74 6.34
N GLN A 503 20.78 7.05 5.22
CA GLN A 503 20.83 5.60 5.14
C GLN A 503 22.12 5.15 4.45
N ALA A 504 22.77 4.17 5.05
CA ALA A 504 23.89 3.45 4.46
C ALA A 504 23.57 1.96 4.38
N GLU A 505 23.68 1.40 3.18
CA GLU A 505 23.56 -0.02 2.90
C GLU A 505 24.92 -0.60 2.54
N TYR A 506 25.29 -1.71 3.18
CA TYR A 506 26.52 -2.45 2.93
C TYR A 506 26.22 -3.89 2.55
N THR A 507 26.58 -4.28 1.32
CA THR A 507 26.31 -5.60 0.74
C THR A 507 27.60 -6.22 0.21
N PRO A 508 28.48 -6.76 1.09
CA PRO A 508 29.76 -7.33 0.67
C PRO A 508 29.63 -8.66 -0.09
N LYS A 509 28.51 -9.37 0.14
CA LYS A 509 28.16 -10.63 -0.50
C LYS A 509 26.67 -10.65 -0.73
N THR A 510 26.21 -11.44 -1.69
CA THR A 510 24.78 -11.57 -1.96
C THR A 510 23.98 -12.27 -0.86
N THR A 511 24.64 -12.77 0.18
CA THR A 511 24.04 -13.43 1.36
C THR A 511 24.11 -12.58 2.62
N ILE A 512 24.78 -11.41 2.59
CA ILE A 512 24.96 -10.53 3.73
C ILE A 512 24.58 -9.11 3.31
N LYS A 513 23.61 -8.52 4.00
CA LYS A 513 23.23 -7.10 3.84
C LYS A 513 23.13 -6.45 5.21
N LEU A 514 23.73 -5.28 5.37
CA LEU A 514 23.61 -4.44 6.56
C LEU A 514 23.01 -3.10 6.14
N VAL A 515 21.92 -2.69 6.79
CA VAL A 515 21.27 -1.40 6.56
C VAL A 515 21.30 -0.61 7.85
N SER A 516 21.90 0.58 7.83
CA SER A 516 21.90 1.51 8.96
C SER A 516 21.21 2.79 8.53
N ARG A 517 20.24 3.26 9.34
CA ARG A 517 19.48 4.48 9.10
C ARG A 517 19.50 5.36 10.34
N LEU A 518 19.71 6.65 10.11
CA LEU A 518 19.52 7.72 11.08
C LEU A 518 18.48 8.69 10.54
N LYS A 519 17.57 9.13 11.41
CA LYS A 519 16.57 10.14 11.09
C LYS A 519 16.52 11.18 12.20
N TRP A 520 16.29 12.43 11.81
CA TRP A 520 15.93 13.52 12.69
C TRP A 520 14.77 14.31 12.09
N GLU A 521 13.74 14.56 12.88
CA GLU A 521 12.56 15.32 12.49
C GLU A 521 12.27 16.35 13.59
N GLU A 522 12.06 17.60 13.19
CA GLU A 522 11.52 18.66 14.05
C GLU A 522 10.19 19.11 13.45
N LYS A 523 9.10 18.99 14.22
CA LYS A 523 7.79 19.49 13.82
C LYS A 523 7.10 20.19 14.98
N MET A 524 6.16 21.08 14.68
CA MET A 524 5.33 21.69 15.71
C MET A 524 4.15 20.80 16.10
N THR A 525 3.70 20.88 17.35
CA THR A 525 2.51 20.19 17.86
C THR A 525 1.86 20.99 19.00
N ASN A 526 0.57 20.79 19.24
CA ASN A 526 -0.07 21.35 20.43
C ASN A 526 0.43 20.63 21.71
N TYR A 527 0.75 21.40 22.73
CA TYR A 527 1.04 20.89 24.07
C TYR A 527 -0.23 20.29 24.67
N THR A 528 -0.10 19.12 25.28
CA THR A 528 -1.23 18.26 25.64
C THR A 528 -2.24 19.00 26.52
N GLY A 529 -3.51 19.02 26.10
CA GLY A 529 -4.59 19.71 26.83
C GLY A 529 -4.59 21.24 26.72
N THR A 530 -3.72 21.84 25.89
CA THR A 530 -3.63 23.30 25.71
C THR A 530 -3.62 23.70 24.23
N GLN A 531 -3.73 25.00 23.98
CA GLN A 531 -3.57 25.60 22.65
C GLN A 531 -2.13 26.10 22.39
N LEU A 532 -1.20 25.84 23.31
CA LEU A 532 0.20 26.23 23.15
C LEU A 532 0.86 25.33 22.11
N VAL A 533 1.46 25.92 21.08
CA VAL A 533 2.20 25.18 20.05
C VAL A 533 3.67 25.14 20.46
N VAL A 534 4.25 23.94 20.52
CA VAL A 534 5.64 23.67 20.90
C VAL A 534 6.34 22.80 19.84
N PRO A 535 7.68 22.85 19.73
CA PRO A 535 8.41 21.90 18.90
C PRO A 535 8.34 20.49 19.51
N LEU A 536 8.31 19.50 18.63
CA LEU A 536 8.45 18.07 18.91
C LEU A 536 9.66 17.60 18.11
N ASP A 537 10.76 17.40 18.82
CA ASP A 537 11.99 16.85 18.26
C ASP A 537 11.92 15.33 18.33
N LYS A 538 12.14 14.67 17.20
CA LYS A 538 12.26 13.22 17.12
C LYS A 538 13.59 12.84 16.49
N ALA A 539 14.26 11.86 17.07
CA ALA A 539 15.42 11.23 16.46
C ALA A 539 15.23 9.72 16.48
N SER A 540 15.59 9.03 15.40
CA SER A 540 15.56 7.57 15.37
C SER A 540 16.80 6.99 14.70
N ALA A 541 17.19 5.82 15.19
CA ALA A 541 18.29 5.04 14.65
C ALA A 541 17.81 3.60 14.46
N ARG A 542 18.01 3.05 13.26
CA ARG A 542 17.64 1.69 12.91
C ARG A 542 18.83 0.97 12.28
N CYS A 543 19.08 -0.27 12.70
CA CYS A 543 20.09 -1.15 12.15
C CYS A 543 19.46 -2.50 11.82
N GLN A 544 19.66 -2.98 10.60
CA GLN A 544 19.13 -4.26 10.11
C GLN A 544 20.24 -5.09 9.50
N PHE A 545 20.40 -6.30 10.03
CA PHE A 545 21.36 -7.28 9.54
C PHE A 545 20.62 -8.46 8.91
N PHE A 546 20.92 -8.73 7.65
CA PHE A 546 20.35 -9.83 6.88
C PHE A 546 21.44 -10.85 6.59
N TYR A 547 21.15 -12.11 6.86
CA TYR A 547 22.03 -13.23 6.56
C TYR A 547 21.26 -14.40 5.97
N GLN A 548 21.69 -14.89 4.81
CA GLN A 548 21.11 -16.06 4.15
C GLN A 548 22.10 -17.22 4.13
N SER A 549 21.64 -18.39 4.58
CA SER A 549 22.42 -19.63 4.60
C SER A 549 21.55 -20.80 4.13
N GLY A 550 21.69 -21.18 2.86
CA GLY A 550 20.91 -22.25 2.25
C GLY A 550 19.40 -21.95 2.30
N HIS A 551 18.65 -22.83 2.95
CA HIS A 551 17.20 -22.75 3.12
C HIS A 551 16.74 -21.82 4.26
N LEU A 552 17.68 -21.25 5.02
CA LEU A 552 17.38 -20.37 6.15
C LEU A 552 17.81 -18.95 5.84
N SER A 553 16.94 -17.99 6.18
CA SER A 553 17.24 -16.57 6.16
C SER A 553 17.00 -15.99 7.54
N PHE A 554 17.92 -15.15 7.99
CA PHE A 554 17.89 -14.48 9.29
C PHE A 554 17.86 -12.98 9.06
N LYS A 555 16.99 -12.29 9.79
CA LYS A 555 16.98 -10.82 9.87
C LYS A 555 16.98 -10.41 11.33
N THR A 556 18.00 -9.67 11.74
CA THR A 556 18.07 -9.03 13.05
C THR A 556 17.80 -7.55 12.86
N SER A 557 16.80 -7.01 13.56
CA SER A 557 16.43 -5.60 13.48
C SER A 557 16.54 -4.96 14.86
N MET A 558 17.26 -3.86 14.94
CA MET A 558 17.37 -3.02 16.13
C MET A 558 16.90 -1.62 15.76
N GLU A 559 16.05 -1.03 16.58
CA GLU A 559 15.60 0.35 16.39
C GLU A 559 15.44 1.03 17.74
N GLY A 560 15.83 2.29 17.79
CA GLY A 560 15.63 3.17 18.92
C GLY A 560 15.12 4.53 18.44
N ASN A 561 14.25 5.15 19.23
CA ASN A 561 13.78 6.50 18.99
C ASN A 561 13.83 7.33 20.28
N LEU A 562 13.98 8.64 20.10
CA LEU A 562 13.91 9.66 21.13
C LEU A 562 12.86 10.67 20.72
N ALA A 563 12.09 11.17 21.68
CA ALA A 563 11.14 12.25 21.49
C ALA A 563 11.31 13.29 22.59
N LYS A 564 11.16 14.57 22.24
CA LYS A 564 11.11 15.68 23.19
C LYS A 564 10.06 16.68 22.78
N LYS A 565 9.14 16.99 23.69
CA LYS A 565 8.03 17.90 23.45
C LYS A 565 8.24 19.21 24.22
N GLY A 566 8.60 20.28 23.51
CA GLY A 566 8.85 21.58 24.13
C GLY A 566 9.93 21.53 25.21
N SER A 567 9.55 21.86 26.45
CA SER A 567 10.44 21.87 27.62
C SER A 567 10.42 20.56 28.42
N ASP A 568 9.68 19.55 27.97
CA ASP A 568 9.62 18.25 28.64
C ASP A 568 10.97 17.51 28.53
N ASP A 569 11.18 16.53 29.41
CA ASP A 569 12.33 15.63 29.36
C ASP A 569 12.27 14.72 28.13
N PHE A 570 13.44 14.21 27.71
CA PHE A 570 13.51 13.24 26.63
C PHE A 570 12.86 11.91 27.06
N THR A 571 12.01 11.38 26.19
CA THR A 571 11.45 10.03 26.32
C THR A 571 12.01 9.14 25.22
N PHE A 572 12.10 7.83 25.47
CA PHE A 572 12.71 6.90 24.51
C PHE A 572 11.83 5.68 24.23
N GLY A 573 12.14 5.04 23.11
CA GLY A 573 11.59 3.75 22.74
C GLY A 573 12.65 2.93 22.03
N TYR A 574 12.56 1.60 22.15
CA TYR A 574 13.42 0.68 21.41
C TYR A 574 12.70 -0.62 21.07
N GLN A 575 13.20 -1.28 20.02
CA GLN A 575 12.85 -2.65 19.70
C GLN A 575 14.07 -3.48 19.29
N LEU A 576 13.98 -4.77 19.58
CA LEU A 576 14.88 -5.80 19.07
C LEU A 576 14.03 -6.92 18.49
N ALA A 577 14.23 -7.25 17.21
CA ALA A 577 13.53 -8.33 16.54
C ALA A 577 14.50 -9.29 15.86
N GLN A 578 14.17 -10.58 15.92
CA GLN A 578 14.82 -11.64 15.17
C GLN A 578 13.77 -12.37 14.34
N ASP A 579 13.90 -12.30 13.02
CA ASP A 579 13.15 -13.12 12.08
C ASP A 579 14.00 -14.31 11.64
N ILE A 580 13.33 -15.46 11.50
CA ILE A 580 13.87 -16.68 10.92
C ILE A 580 12.88 -17.14 9.86
N THR A 581 13.32 -17.24 8.62
CA THR A 581 12.52 -17.73 7.49
C THR A 581 13.12 -19.03 6.98
N TYR A 582 12.30 -20.06 6.85
CA TYR A 582 12.65 -21.33 6.24
C TYR A 582 11.97 -21.48 4.89
N ARG A 583 12.77 -21.78 3.87
CA ARG A 583 12.32 -21.99 2.49
C ARG A 583 13.11 -23.12 1.85
N ASN A 584 12.40 -24.14 1.36
CA ASN A 584 13.00 -25.27 0.68
C ASN A 584 12.20 -25.57 -0.59
N GLU A 585 12.87 -25.60 -1.73
CA GLU A 585 12.23 -25.88 -3.02
C GLU A 585 11.76 -27.33 -3.15
N ASN A 586 12.36 -28.24 -2.38
CA ASN A 586 12.10 -29.67 -2.43
C ASN A 586 11.11 -30.15 -1.36
N PHE A 587 10.68 -29.28 -0.45
CA PHE A 587 9.78 -29.63 0.64
C PHE A 587 8.58 -28.69 0.66
N PRO A 588 7.33 -29.20 0.65
CA PRO A 588 6.12 -28.39 0.49
C PRO A 588 5.75 -27.49 1.68
N LEU A 589 6.67 -27.30 2.64
CA LEU A 589 6.49 -26.44 3.80
C LEU A 589 7.48 -25.28 3.73
N SER A 590 6.94 -24.08 3.88
CA SER A 590 7.69 -22.85 4.10
C SER A 590 7.07 -22.11 5.29
N GLY A 591 7.82 -21.21 5.89
CA GLY A 591 7.29 -20.43 6.98
C GLY A 591 8.32 -19.50 7.58
N ASN A 592 7.83 -18.63 8.46
CA ASN A 592 8.67 -17.69 9.15
C ASN A 592 8.17 -17.43 10.57
N ILE A 593 9.14 -17.15 11.44
CA ILE A 593 8.95 -16.91 12.86
C ILE A 593 9.64 -15.60 13.19
N ARG A 594 8.98 -14.75 13.96
CA ARG A 594 9.60 -13.58 14.58
C ARG A 594 9.49 -13.65 16.09
N LEU A 595 10.58 -13.28 16.76
CA LEU A 595 10.61 -12.92 18.17
C LEU A 595 10.98 -11.44 18.28
N GLN A 596 10.20 -10.67 19.02
CA GLN A 596 10.38 -9.23 19.15
C GLN A 596 10.21 -8.80 20.61
N MET A 597 11.11 -7.95 21.08
CA MET A 597 11.00 -7.23 22.35
C MET A 597 10.88 -5.75 22.05
N PHE A 598 10.04 -5.04 22.80
CA PHE A 598 9.83 -3.62 22.61
C PHE A 598 9.61 -2.90 23.93
N HIS A 599 9.96 -1.63 23.92
CA HIS A 599 9.70 -0.67 24.99
C HIS A 599 9.43 0.69 24.35
N ALA A 600 8.41 1.40 24.81
CA ALA A 600 8.10 2.77 24.41
C ALA A 600 7.48 3.50 25.59
N ASP A 601 8.18 4.51 26.12
CA ASP A 601 7.77 5.28 27.30
C ASP A 601 6.43 5.97 27.10
N THR A 602 6.24 6.58 25.93
CA THR A 602 5.05 7.36 25.59
C THR A 602 4.52 7.00 24.21
N TYR A 603 3.32 7.52 23.89
CA TYR A 603 2.74 7.36 22.56
C TYR A 603 3.60 7.96 21.44
N ASP A 604 4.44 8.95 21.73
CA ASP A 604 5.36 9.55 20.75
C ASP A 604 6.56 8.65 20.42
N ASN A 605 6.85 7.66 21.28
CA ASN A 605 7.90 6.66 21.10
C ASN A 605 7.39 5.34 20.50
N ARG A 606 6.12 5.27 20.11
CA ARG A 606 5.48 4.07 19.54
C ARG A 606 6.26 3.53 18.34
N ILE A 607 6.26 2.20 18.18
CA ILE A 607 7.01 1.52 17.13
C ILE A 607 6.06 0.74 16.23
N TYR A 608 6.17 0.95 14.92
CA TYR A 608 5.41 0.21 13.92
C TYR A 608 6.30 -0.87 13.29
N SER A 609 5.83 -2.12 13.29
CA SER A 609 6.63 -3.26 12.82
C SER A 609 5.87 -4.10 11.83
N TYR A 610 6.29 -4.11 10.55
CA TYR A 610 5.69 -4.97 9.53
C TYR A 610 5.95 -6.45 9.80
N GLU A 611 4.91 -7.27 9.70
CA GLU A 611 4.96 -8.72 9.84
C GLU A 611 4.54 -9.41 8.55
N ASN A 612 5.26 -10.48 8.19
CA ASN A 612 4.80 -11.37 7.14
C ASN A 612 3.46 -11.99 7.55
N ASP A 613 2.59 -12.21 6.57
CA ASP A 613 1.21 -12.62 6.80
C ASP A 613 0.77 -13.75 5.87
N VAL A 614 -0.50 -14.15 6.00
CA VAL A 614 -1.13 -15.00 4.97
C VAL A 614 -1.33 -14.19 3.69
N LEU A 615 -1.49 -14.88 2.56
CA LEU A 615 -1.71 -14.23 1.26
C LEU A 615 -2.89 -13.24 1.31
N TYR A 616 -2.77 -12.06 0.70
CA TYR A 616 -3.80 -11.01 0.72
C TYR A 616 -4.17 -10.53 2.14
N ALA A 617 -3.19 -10.51 3.03
CA ALA A 617 -3.31 -9.91 4.35
C ALA A 617 -2.08 -9.05 4.63
N PHE A 618 -2.28 -7.94 5.32
CA PHE A 618 -1.20 -7.05 5.73
C PHE A 618 -1.27 -6.81 7.25
N SER A 619 -0.11 -6.70 7.91
CA SER A 619 -0.05 -6.50 9.38
C SER A 619 1.11 -5.58 9.75
N ILE A 620 0.78 -4.42 10.32
CA ILE A 620 1.73 -3.47 10.92
C ILE A 620 1.25 -3.16 12.35
N PRO A 621 1.49 -4.05 13.34
CA PRO A 621 1.23 -3.75 14.73
C PRO A 621 1.93 -2.47 15.19
N MET A 622 1.18 -1.60 15.86
CA MET A 622 1.68 -0.48 16.65
C MET A 622 1.98 -0.96 18.07
N LEU A 623 3.21 -0.78 18.52
CA LEU A 623 3.69 -1.26 19.81
C LEU A 623 3.94 -0.06 20.75
N THR A 624 3.31 -0.11 21.93
CA THR A 624 3.39 0.92 22.98
C THR A 624 3.54 0.29 24.36
N GLY A 625 4.23 0.96 25.28
CA GLY A 625 4.58 0.41 26.59
C GLY A 625 5.67 -0.66 26.48
N SER A 626 5.67 -1.63 27.40
CA SER A 626 6.70 -2.69 27.45
C SER A 626 6.13 -4.05 27.17
N GLY A 627 6.83 -4.88 26.40
CA GLY A 627 6.41 -6.26 26.19
C GLY A 627 7.22 -7.04 25.18
N CYS A 628 6.70 -8.22 24.86
CA CYS A 628 7.18 -9.05 23.77
C CYS A 628 6.07 -9.34 22.78
N ARG A 629 6.46 -9.52 21.52
CA ARG A 629 5.57 -9.95 20.44
C ARG A 629 6.25 -11.05 19.67
N TYR A 630 5.50 -12.07 19.30
CA TYR A 630 6.00 -13.11 18.42
C TYR A 630 4.90 -13.57 17.48
N TYR A 631 5.31 -14.12 16.34
CA TYR A 631 4.38 -14.75 15.43
C TYR A 631 5.04 -15.94 14.73
N ILE A 632 4.19 -16.87 14.31
CA ILE A 632 4.53 -18.01 13.47
C ILE A 632 3.57 -17.94 12.27
N ASN A 633 4.14 -17.98 11.07
CA ASN A 633 3.39 -18.04 9.82
C ASN A 633 3.89 -19.25 9.02
N LEU A 634 2.98 -20.14 8.66
CA LEU A 634 3.25 -21.40 7.97
C LEU A 634 2.47 -21.45 6.68
N ARG A 635 3.14 -21.88 5.61
CA ARG A 635 2.54 -22.19 4.32
C ARG A 635 2.82 -23.64 3.97
N TYR A 636 1.77 -24.38 3.64
CA TYR A 636 1.85 -25.78 3.26
C TYR A 636 1.15 -26.02 1.92
N ASP A 637 1.92 -26.40 0.91
CA ASP A 637 1.44 -26.74 -0.43
C ASP A 637 1.07 -28.24 -0.46
N LEU A 638 -0.18 -28.61 -0.11
CA LEU A 638 -0.62 -30.02 -0.12
C LEU A 638 -0.57 -30.62 -1.52
N PHE A 639 -1.03 -29.85 -2.50
CA PHE A 639 -1.05 -30.20 -3.92
C PHE A 639 -0.73 -28.96 -4.75
N GLN A 640 -0.41 -29.12 -6.04
CA GLN A 640 -0.25 -27.98 -6.95
C GLN A 640 -1.51 -27.10 -7.04
N THR A 641 -2.67 -27.68 -6.72
CA THR A 641 -3.97 -27.02 -6.73
C THR A 641 -4.39 -26.48 -5.36
N LEU A 642 -3.84 -26.98 -4.24
CA LEU A 642 -4.31 -26.63 -2.89
C LEU A 642 -3.15 -26.21 -1.98
N THR A 643 -3.20 -24.97 -1.50
CA THR A 643 -2.27 -24.42 -0.51
C THR A 643 -3.01 -23.96 0.74
N LEU A 644 -2.43 -24.22 1.92
CA LEU A 644 -2.91 -23.74 3.20
C LEU A 644 -1.90 -22.76 3.83
N TRP A 645 -2.41 -21.71 4.45
CA TRP A 645 -1.63 -20.82 5.32
C TRP A 645 -2.25 -20.78 6.71
N LEU A 646 -1.37 -20.74 7.71
CA LEU A 646 -1.73 -20.59 9.11
C LEU A 646 -0.80 -19.57 9.75
N LYS A 647 -1.37 -18.50 10.30
CA LYS A 647 -0.65 -17.53 11.12
C LYS A 647 -1.22 -17.48 12.52
N MET A 648 -0.32 -17.46 13.51
CA MET A 648 -0.62 -17.16 14.90
C MET A 648 0.34 -16.04 15.35
N ALA A 649 -0.19 -14.94 15.87
CA ALA A 649 0.60 -13.86 16.45
C ALA A 649 0.12 -13.56 17.86
N GLN A 650 1.04 -13.28 18.78
CA GLN A 650 0.71 -12.89 20.15
C GLN A 650 1.58 -11.72 20.62
N THR A 651 0.94 -10.72 21.22
CA THR A 651 1.60 -9.68 22.03
C THR A 651 1.32 -9.94 23.50
N ILE A 652 2.36 -9.83 24.33
CA ILE A 652 2.28 -9.91 25.79
C ILE A 652 2.88 -8.62 26.35
N TYR A 653 2.06 -7.86 27.07
CA TYR A 653 2.48 -6.63 27.75
C TYR A 653 2.98 -6.94 29.16
N THR A 654 4.08 -6.33 29.55
CA THR A 654 4.77 -6.56 30.84
C THR A 654 4.84 -5.29 31.69
N ASP A 655 4.10 -4.24 31.32
CA ASP A 655 4.03 -2.96 32.01
C ASP A 655 2.93 -2.88 33.08
N GLY A 656 2.33 -4.01 33.44
CA GLY A 656 1.32 -4.10 34.51
C GLY A 656 -0.08 -3.65 34.10
N ARG A 657 -0.34 -3.39 32.81
CA ARG A 657 -1.69 -3.07 32.33
C ARG A 657 -2.68 -4.22 32.55
N GLU A 658 -3.90 -3.89 32.94
CA GLU A 658 -4.99 -4.85 33.15
C GLU A 658 -5.88 -5.01 31.93
N THR A 659 -5.84 -4.05 31.00
CA THR A 659 -6.62 -4.07 29.76
C THR A 659 -5.77 -3.67 28.55
N VAL A 660 -6.18 -4.12 27.37
CA VAL A 660 -5.55 -3.80 26.08
C VAL A 660 -6.62 -3.30 25.11
N GLY A 661 -6.41 -2.11 24.54
CA GLY A 661 -7.37 -1.47 23.63
C GLY A 661 -8.21 -0.42 24.34
N THR A 662 -9.26 0.06 23.67
CA THR A 662 -10.18 1.07 24.19
C THR A 662 -11.58 0.85 23.61
N GLY A 663 -12.63 1.19 24.35
CA GLY A 663 -14.02 1.09 23.89
C GLY A 663 -14.40 -0.35 23.53
N HIS A 664 -15.15 -0.56 22.44
CA HIS A 664 -15.56 -1.91 22.00
C HIS A 664 -14.40 -2.84 21.62
N GLU A 665 -13.20 -2.30 21.41
CA GLU A 665 -11.99 -3.06 21.12
C GLU A 665 -11.17 -3.40 22.36
N GLU A 666 -11.53 -2.87 23.54
CA GLU A 666 -10.88 -3.19 24.81
C GLU A 666 -11.04 -4.68 25.13
N ARG A 667 -10.01 -5.27 25.73
CA ARG A 667 -9.94 -6.67 26.14
C ARG A 667 -9.33 -6.73 27.54
N SER A 668 -9.83 -7.65 28.36
CA SER A 668 -9.24 -7.93 29.66
C SER A 668 -7.93 -8.72 29.55
N GLY A 669 -6.98 -8.37 30.41
CA GLY A 669 -5.67 -8.99 30.53
C GLY A 669 -4.58 -8.24 29.78
N ASN A 670 -3.38 -8.82 29.76
CA ASN A 670 -2.18 -8.23 29.17
C ASN A 670 -1.77 -8.89 27.85
N ARG A 671 -2.66 -9.66 27.21
CA ARG A 671 -2.37 -10.44 26.00
C ARG A 671 -3.28 -10.06 24.86
N LYS A 672 -2.75 -10.19 23.64
CA LYS A 672 -3.50 -10.07 22.39
C LYS A 672 -3.02 -11.16 21.44
N THR A 673 -3.91 -12.07 21.06
CA THR A 673 -3.62 -13.21 20.21
C THR A 673 -4.51 -13.20 18.98
N ASP A 674 -3.89 -13.22 17.81
CA ASP A 674 -4.55 -13.19 16.51
C ASP A 674 -4.25 -14.48 15.74
N PHE A 675 -5.28 -15.12 15.19
CA PHE A 675 -5.19 -16.27 14.31
C PHE A 675 -5.73 -15.94 12.93
N ARG A 676 -5.05 -16.43 11.90
CA ARG A 676 -5.48 -16.35 10.50
C ARG A 676 -5.28 -17.68 9.79
N LEU A 677 -6.29 -18.08 9.03
CA LEU A 677 -6.28 -19.26 8.19
C LEU A 677 -6.62 -18.82 6.77
N LEU A 678 -5.85 -19.29 5.78
CA LEU A 678 -6.17 -19.08 4.37
C LEU A 678 -6.04 -20.38 3.58
N ILE A 679 -7.00 -20.61 2.69
CA ILE A 679 -7.03 -21.72 1.75
C ILE A 679 -7.01 -21.14 0.34
N ARG A 680 -6.06 -21.57 -0.49
CA ARG A 680 -6.03 -21.27 -1.93
C ARG A 680 -6.27 -22.54 -2.72
N TYR A 681 -7.27 -22.51 -3.59
CA TYR A 681 -7.57 -23.56 -4.53
C TYR A 681 -7.45 -23.06 -5.98
N LYS A 682 -6.62 -23.70 -6.80
CA LYS A 682 -6.42 -23.41 -8.23
C LYS A 682 -6.94 -24.58 -9.07
N PHE A 683 -7.71 -24.30 -10.11
CA PHE A 683 -8.29 -25.32 -10.99
C PHE A 683 -8.48 -24.84 -12.43
#